data_AF-A0A4R1WVY9-F1
#
_entry.id   AF-A0A4R1WVY9-F1
#
_cell.length_a   1.000
_cell.length_b   1.000
_cell.length_c   1.000
_cell.angle_alpha   90.00
_cell.angle_beta   90.00
_cell.angle_gamma   90.00
#
_symmetry.space_group_name_H-M   'P 1'
#
loop_
_entity.id
_entity.type
_entity.pdbx_description
1 polymer ?
#
loop_
_entity_poly.entity_id
_entity_poly.type
_entity_poly.pdbx_seq_one_letter_code
_entity_poly.pdbx_strand_id
1 'polypeptide(L)'
;MLEPGIGTGLFPALTPEALRAVSHVTGVELDPVTARIARLLQPRARILAADFARIDLPAAFDLAIGNPPFSERTVRSDPAFSRLGLRLHDYFIVKAIDRLKPGGLAAFVTSSGTMDKADARARETIAGQADLVGAIRLPEGSFRRDAGTDVVVDILFFRKRQAGKPEGDQTWLDIDEVRAATGEEGAIRVNRWFARHADFVLGDHALTSGPFGETYTCQPRPDADLATALDDAILSLPEALYDGEPEPIDADDDADVTEPVRIGTVADGATIREGSYLVDVRHGLMQIVDGIPVAVPTRRGRSGDGLPEKHVRIIRKLIPLRDALREVLKAQELDRPWRDAQVRLRIAWSAFVRSFGPINLTVVSSSEDAETGEVREIHRQPNLIPFRDDPDCWLVASIEDYDLETNMAKPGPIFTERVIAPPAPPVITSAADALAVVLNERGHVDPDDIAELLHRPVEDIVAELGGAIFRDPSDGSWQTADAYLSGPVRDKLRGAEAGAALDPVYERNVAALKAVQPADLRPSDITARLGAPWIPAVDVVAFVAKTMGAEIRIHHMPELACWTVEAHQLGYSAAGTSEWGTDRRHAGQLLSDALNSSVPQIFDIVRDGDSERRVLNVVDTEAAKEKLSKIKTAFQS
;
A
#
# COMPACT_ATOMS: atom_id res chain seq x y z
N MET A 1 -14.81 3.13 14.02
CA MET A 1 -13.72 4.14 13.97
C MET A 1 -13.23 4.28 12.54
N LEU A 2 -13.03 5.52 12.06
CA LEU A 2 -12.42 5.84 10.77
C LEU A 2 -11.00 6.35 10.98
N GLU A 3 -10.05 5.83 10.21
CA GLU A 3 -8.71 6.39 10.07
C GLU A 3 -8.46 6.72 8.58
N PRO A 4 -8.49 8.01 8.19
CA PRO A 4 -8.52 8.41 6.78
C PRO A 4 -7.18 8.28 6.04
N GLY A 5 -6.08 8.03 6.77
CA GLY A 5 -4.73 7.82 6.25
C GLY A 5 -3.99 6.88 7.21
N ILE A 6 -4.29 5.58 7.13
CA ILE A 6 -3.94 4.61 8.18
C ILE A 6 -2.46 4.26 8.26
N GLY A 7 -1.68 4.48 7.19
CA GLY A 7 -0.30 4.03 7.14
C GLY A 7 -0.21 2.54 7.47
N THR A 8 0.71 2.18 8.35
CA THR A 8 0.89 0.79 8.83
C THR A 8 -0.08 0.39 9.96
N GLY A 9 -1.00 1.29 10.38
CA GLY A 9 -2.01 1.00 11.40
C GLY A 9 -1.53 1.16 12.84
N LEU A 10 -0.82 2.24 13.15
CA LEU A 10 -0.29 2.48 14.50
C LEU A 10 -1.37 2.84 15.53
N PHE A 11 -2.35 3.68 15.16
CA PHE A 11 -3.48 4.02 16.05
C PHE A 11 -4.28 2.77 16.48
N PRO A 12 -4.71 1.88 15.57
CA PRO A 12 -5.38 0.64 15.98
C PRO A 12 -4.46 -0.30 16.77
N ALA A 13 -3.15 -0.34 16.48
CA ALA A 13 -2.18 -1.12 17.28
C ALA A 13 -2.12 -0.66 18.74
N LEU A 14 -2.21 0.65 18.99
CA LEU A 14 -2.11 1.27 20.32
C LEU A 14 -3.48 1.46 21.01
N THR A 15 -4.57 0.94 20.42
CA THR A 15 -5.90 1.04 21.01
C THR A 15 -5.95 0.26 22.34
N PRO A 16 -6.43 0.86 23.45
CA PRO A 16 -6.56 0.18 24.73
C PRO A 16 -7.35 -1.12 24.61
N GLU A 17 -6.95 -2.16 25.36
CA GLU A 17 -7.54 -3.51 25.26
C GLU A 17 -9.06 -3.51 25.42
N ALA A 18 -9.57 -2.73 26.38
CA ALA A 18 -11.01 -2.57 26.63
C ALA A 18 -11.78 -2.02 25.41
N LEU A 19 -11.14 -1.14 24.61
CA LEU A 19 -11.75 -0.60 23.39
C LEU A 19 -11.53 -1.51 22.19
N ARG A 20 -10.42 -2.24 22.13
CA ARG A 20 -10.06 -3.12 21.00
C ARG A 20 -11.08 -4.24 20.78
N ALA A 21 -11.71 -4.74 21.85
CA ALA A 21 -12.73 -5.78 21.75
C ALA A 21 -14.08 -5.28 21.21
N VAL A 22 -14.36 -3.97 21.38
CA VAL A 22 -15.67 -3.34 21.12
C VAL A 22 -15.59 -2.22 20.09
N SER A 23 -14.49 -2.13 19.33
CA SER A 23 -14.29 -1.14 18.28
C SER A 23 -13.97 -1.83 16.96
N HIS A 24 -14.66 -1.42 15.90
CA HIS A 24 -14.33 -1.82 14.53
C HIS A 24 -13.63 -0.64 13.83
N VAL A 25 -12.51 -0.92 13.16
CA VAL A 25 -11.65 0.11 12.55
C VAL A 25 -11.71 0.00 11.04
N THR A 26 -12.08 1.09 10.38
CA THR A 26 -11.97 1.26 8.93
C THR A 26 -10.82 2.20 8.63
N GLY A 27 -9.75 1.68 8.04
CA GLY A 27 -8.60 2.46 7.61
C GLY A 27 -8.57 2.66 6.11
N VAL A 28 -8.20 3.86 5.65
CA VAL A 28 -7.95 4.16 4.24
C VAL A 28 -6.47 4.45 4.04
N GLU A 29 -5.83 3.78 3.09
CA GLU A 29 -4.43 4.01 2.74
C GLU A 29 -4.29 4.13 1.23
N LEU A 30 -3.58 5.16 0.77
CA LEU A 30 -3.36 5.42 -0.65
C LEU A 30 -2.33 4.44 -1.24
N ASP A 31 -1.27 4.15 -0.50
CA ASP A 31 -0.19 3.29 -0.96
C ASP A 31 -0.57 1.79 -0.85
N PRO A 32 -0.65 1.03 -1.96
CA PRO A 32 -1.08 -0.35 -1.93
C PRO A 32 -0.16 -1.27 -1.10
N VAL A 33 1.14 -0.97 -1.02
CA VAL A 33 2.11 -1.78 -0.25
C VAL A 33 1.87 -1.58 1.24
N THR A 34 1.77 -0.34 1.68
CA THR A 34 1.48 0.05 3.06
C THR A 34 0.12 -0.48 3.50
N ALA A 35 -0.90 -0.40 2.64
CA ALA A 35 -2.21 -1.00 2.89
C ALA A 35 -2.14 -2.54 3.09
N ARG A 36 -1.27 -3.24 2.35
CA ARG A 36 -1.04 -4.69 2.56
C ARG A 36 -0.37 -4.97 3.89
N ILE A 37 0.63 -4.16 4.28
CA ILE A 37 1.30 -4.28 5.58
C ILE A 37 0.28 -4.05 6.71
N ALA A 38 -0.52 -2.99 6.63
CA ALA A 38 -1.54 -2.67 7.63
C ALA A 38 -2.58 -3.79 7.79
N ARG A 39 -2.97 -4.48 6.71
CA ARG A 39 -3.88 -5.64 6.79
C ARG A 39 -3.30 -6.81 7.58
N LEU A 40 -2.00 -7.04 7.47
CA LEU A 40 -1.32 -8.10 8.21
C LEU A 40 -1.17 -7.73 9.69
N LEU A 41 -0.85 -6.46 9.97
CA LEU A 41 -0.69 -5.95 11.34
C LEU A 41 -2.04 -5.78 12.06
N GLN A 42 -3.12 -5.48 11.33
CA GLN A 42 -4.46 -5.20 11.87
C GLN A 42 -5.52 -6.13 11.27
N PRO A 43 -5.52 -7.43 11.60
CA PRO A 43 -6.39 -8.43 10.95
C PRO A 43 -7.89 -8.23 11.22
N ARG A 44 -8.25 -7.49 12.28
CA ARG A 44 -9.64 -7.15 12.62
C ARG A 44 -10.11 -5.83 12.01
N ALA A 45 -9.23 -5.10 11.33
CA ALA A 45 -9.55 -3.80 10.75
C ALA A 45 -9.90 -3.95 9.25
N ARG A 46 -10.89 -3.18 8.80
CA ARG A 46 -11.22 -3.03 7.39
C ARG A 46 -10.28 -2.03 6.73
N ILE A 47 -9.26 -2.54 6.01
CA ILE A 47 -8.26 -1.71 5.33
C ILE A 47 -8.58 -1.54 3.84
N LEU A 48 -8.89 -0.31 3.45
CA LEU A 48 -9.23 0.11 2.09
C LEU A 48 -7.99 0.72 1.42
N ALA A 49 -7.47 0.04 0.39
CA ALA A 49 -6.38 0.57 -0.45
C ALA A 49 -6.98 1.52 -1.49
N ALA A 50 -7.10 2.81 -1.17
CA ALA A 50 -7.82 3.77 -1.98
C ALA A 50 -7.37 5.21 -1.72
N ASP A 51 -7.59 6.08 -2.70
CA ASP A 51 -7.47 7.53 -2.53
C ASP A 51 -8.63 8.05 -1.67
N PHE A 52 -8.32 8.55 -0.47
CA PHE A 52 -9.31 9.15 0.42
C PHE A 52 -10.06 10.31 -0.27
N ALA A 53 -9.46 10.97 -1.26
CA ALA A 53 -10.13 12.02 -2.02
C ALA A 53 -11.20 11.52 -3.00
N ARG A 54 -11.15 10.24 -3.38
CA ARG A 54 -12.05 9.65 -4.39
C ARG A 54 -13.01 8.62 -3.82
N ILE A 55 -12.67 8.03 -2.68
CA ILE A 55 -13.52 7.04 -2.03
C ILE A 55 -14.77 7.70 -1.46
N ASP A 56 -15.92 7.06 -1.68
CA ASP A 56 -17.18 7.41 -1.05
C ASP A 56 -17.38 6.50 0.16
N LEU A 57 -17.42 7.12 1.34
CA LEU A 57 -17.66 6.43 2.61
C LEU A 57 -19.00 6.89 3.19
N PRO A 58 -19.76 5.99 3.83
CA PRO A 58 -20.99 6.38 4.52
C PRO A 58 -20.68 7.27 5.72
N ALA A 59 -21.62 8.15 6.07
CA ALA A 59 -21.56 8.93 7.31
C ALA A 59 -22.01 8.07 8.51
N ALA A 60 -21.21 7.05 8.84
CA ALA A 60 -21.58 5.99 9.78
C ALA A 60 -20.54 5.77 10.88
N PHE A 61 -19.60 6.70 11.09
CA PHE A 61 -18.52 6.52 12.05
C PHE A 61 -18.77 7.26 13.36
N ASP A 62 -18.52 6.61 14.49
CA ASP A 62 -18.65 7.22 15.82
C ASP A 62 -17.38 7.99 16.25
N LEU A 63 -16.23 7.61 15.69
CA LEU A 63 -14.92 8.21 15.95
C LEU A 63 -14.10 8.29 14.67
N ALA A 64 -13.45 9.43 14.42
CA ALA A 64 -12.46 9.61 13.38
C ALA A 64 -11.13 10.05 14.00
N ILE A 65 -10.07 9.28 13.81
CA ILE A 65 -8.75 9.57 14.34
C ILE A 65 -7.71 9.53 13.24
N GLY A 66 -6.64 10.32 13.33
CA GLY A 66 -5.49 10.11 12.46
C GLY A 66 -4.47 11.23 12.46
N ASN A 67 -3.44 11.03 11.65
CA ASN A 67 -2.40 12.02 11.35
C ASN A 67 -2.48 12.36 9.84
N PRO A 68 -3.33 13.33 9.43
CA PRO A 68 -3.47 13.70 8.03
C PRO A 68 -2.13 14.12 7.39
N PRO A 69 -1.86 13.74 6.13
CA PRO A 69 -0.61 14.06 5.47
C PRO A 69 -0.42 15.58 5.28
N PHE A 70 0.73 16.10 5.71
CA PHE A 70 1.07 17.51 5.57
C PHE A 70 1.47 17.84 4.14
N SER A 71 0.62 18.61 3.47
CA SER A 71 0.93 19.14 2.14
C SER A 71 0.23 20.47 1.89
N GLU A 72 0.94 21.36 1.18
CA GLU A 72 0.41 22.62 0.64
C GLU A 72 -0.49 22.40 -0.58
N ARG A 73 -0.58 21.16 -1.09
CA ARG A 73 -1.41 20.83 -2.26
C ARG A 73 -2.89 20.99 -1.94
N THR A 74 -3.61 21.74 -2.78
CA THR A 74 -5.07 21.85 -2.75
C THR A 74 -5.73 20.63 -3.37
N VAL A 75 -6.71 20.04 -2.69
CA VAL A 75 -7.47 18.90 -3.21
C VAL A 75 -8.58 19.40 -4.15
N ARG A 76 -8.56 18.90 -5.39
CA ARG A 76 -9.57 19.22 -6.42
C ARG A 76 -10.29 17.99 -6.98
N SER A 77 -9.86 16.80 -6.60
CA SER A 77 -10.36 15.52 -7.11
C SER A 77 -11.72 15.13 -6.52
N ASP A 78 -12.10 15.66 -5.36
CA ASP A 78 -13.40 15.38 -4.72
C ASP A 78 -14.45 16.43 -5.14
N PRO A 79 -15.46 16.09 -5.94
CA PRO A 79 -16.45 17.06 -6.41
C PRO A 79 -17.24 17.74 -5.29
N ALA A 80 -17.47 17.05 -4.16
CA ALA A 80 -18.27 17.58 -3.05
C ALA A 80 -17.55 18.70 -2.30
N PHE A 81 -16.22 18.62 -2.20
CA PHE A 81 -15.40 19.55 -1.42
C PHE A 81 -14.47 20.43 -2.28
N SER A 82 -14.29 20.11 -3.57
CA SER A 82 -13.38 20.82 -4.49
C SER A 82 -13.58 22.33 -4.53
N ARG A 83 -14.82 22.80 -4.36
CA ARG A 83 -15.18 24.23 -4.35
C ARG A 83 -14.64 25.00 -3.14
N LEU A 84 -14.31 24.29 -2.05
CA LEU A 84 -13.75 24.89 -0.83
C LEU A 84 -12.26 25.22 -1.02
N GLY A 85 -11.56 24.51 -1.90
CA GLY A 85 -10.13 24.77 -2.19
C GLY A 85 -9.22 24.53 -0.99
N LEU A 86 -9.53 23.55 -0.15
CA LEU A 86 -8.77 23.22 1.06
C LEU A 86 -7.43 22.56 0.74
N ARG A 87 -6.40 22.82 1.56
CA ARG A 87 -5.13 22.08 1.54
C ARG A 87 -5.38 20.63 1.99
N LEU A 88 -4.46 19.72 1.62
CA LEU A 88 -4.62 18.28 1.84
C LEU A 88 -5.00 17.93 3.29
N HIS A 89 -4.24 18.43 4.27
CA HIS A 89 -4.47 18.15 5.68
C HIS A 89 -5.82 18.71 6.18
N ASP A 90 -6.20 19.93 5.78
CA ASP A 90 -7.51 20.51 6.14
C ASP A 90 -8.67 19.73 5.52
N TYR A 91 -8.51 19.32 4.25
CA TYR A 91 -9.49 18.54 3.53
C TYR A 91 -9.73 17.19 4.21
N PHE A 92 -8.67 16.51 4.67
CA PHE A 92 -8.78 15.26 5.40
C PHE A 92 -9.60 15.42 6.68
N ILE A 93 -9.33 16.47 7.46
CA ILE A 93 -10.08 16.77 8.70
C ILE A 93 -11.55 17.05 8.36
N VAL A 94 -11.82 17.93 7.39
CA VAL A 94 -13.19 18.30 7.00
C VAL A 94 -13.98 17.09 6.52
N LYS A 95 -13.41 16.28 5.61
CA LYS A 95 -14.09 15.09 5.09
C LYS A 95 -14.26 14.02 6.17
N ALA A 96 -13.27 13.79 7.02
CA ALA A 96 -13.41 12.81 8.08
C ALA A 96 -14.50 13.18 9.09
N ILE A 97 -14.58 14.45 9.49
CA ILE A 97 -15.70 14.96 10.31
C ILE A 97 -17.03 14.86 9.55
N ASP A 98 -17.04 15.08 8.23
CA ASP A 98 -18.25 14.90 7.43
C ASP A 98 -18.78 13.45 7.45
N ARG A 99 -17.89 12.46 7.61
CA ARG A 99 -18.25 11.04 7.72
C ARG A 99 -18.65 10.59 9.14
N LEU A 100 -18.59 11.47 10.13
CA LEU A 100 -19.04 11.15 11.49
C LEU A 100 -20.57 11.17 11.60
N LYS A 101 -21.11 10.27 12.42
CA LYS A 101 -22.49 10.36 12.90
C LYS A 101 -22.65 11.65 13.74
N PRO A 102 -23.87 12.23 13.80
CA PRO A 102 -24.19 13.28 14.77
C PRO A 102 -23.76 12.87 16.19
N GLY A 103 -23.03 13.73 16.90
CA GLY A 103 -22.49 13.43 18.23
C GLY A 103 -21.16 12.65 18.24
N GLY A 104 -20.71 12.14 17.09
CA GLY A 104 -19.42 11.45 16.94
C GLY A 104 -18.23 12.37 17.23
N LEU A 105 -17.09 11.77 17.58
CA LEU A 105 -15.87 12.48 17.98
C LEU A 105 -14.80 12.41 16.89
N ALA A 106 -13.93 13.42 16.85
CA ALA A 106 -12.77 13.44 15.98
C ALA A 106 -11.52 13.86 16.74
N ALA A 107 -10.38 13.22 16.46
CA ALA A 107 -9.08 13.57 17.02
C ALA A 107 -8.01 13.54 15.92
N PHE A 108 -7.35 14.68 15.65
CA PHE A 108 -6.35 14.75 14.58
C PHE A 108 -5.05 15.36 15.05
N VAL A 109 -3.94 14.74 14.64
CA VAL A 109 -2.60 15.30 14.75
C VAL A 109 -2.32 16.11 13.49
N THR A 110 -2.15 17.42 13.60
CA THR A 110 -1.95 18.30 12.43
C THR A 110 -0.91 19.38 12.69
N SER A 111 -0.34 20.00 11.66
CA SER A 111 0.57 21.14 11.86
C SER A 111 -0.15 22.35 12.47
N SER A 112 0.58 23.23 13.16
CA SER A 112 0.05 24.51 13.67
C SER A 112 -0.62 25.38 12.60
N GLY A 113 -0.25 25.18 11.33
CA GLY A 113 -0.82 25.87 10.17
C GLY A 113 -2.33 25.69 10.02
N THR A 114 -2.94 24.61 10.49
CA THR A 114 -4.41 24.45 10.46
C THR A 114 -5.10 25.50 11.35
N MET A 115 -4.54 25.75 12.54
CA MET A 115 -5.14 26.64 13.53
C MET A 115 -4.69 28.11 13.37
N ASP A 116 -3.42 28.35 13.04
CA ASP A 116 -2.82 29.69 13.11
C ASP A 116 -2.86 30.48 11.80
N LYS A 117 -3.10 29.83 10.65
CA LYS A 117 -3.12 30.55 9.37
C LYS A 117 -4.19 31.64 9.34
N ALA A 118 -3.87 32.74 8.67
CA ALA A 118 -4.79 33.87 8.51
C ALA A 118 -6.07 33.49 7.74
N ASP A 119 -5.99 32.55 6.78
CA ASP A 119 -7.16 32.05 6.05
C ASP A 119 -8.03 31.16 6.95
N ALA A 120 -9.14 31.70 7.42
CA ALA A 120 -10.06 31.02 8.31
C ALA A 120 -10.94 29.95 7.61
N ARG A 121 -10.92 29.82 6.27
CA ARG A 121 -11.86 28.98 5.52
C ARG A 121 -11.96 27.54 6.01
N ALA A 122 -10.83 26.92 6.34
CA ALA A 122 -10.81 25.57 6.89
C ALA A 122 -11.50 25.52 8.26
N ARG A 123 -11.19 26.47 9.15
CA ARG A 123 -11.79 26.58 10.48
C ARG A 123 -13.29 26.85 10.40
N GLU A 124 -13.71 27.78 9.55
CA GLU A 124 -15.12 28.08 9.29
C GLU A 124 -15.88 26.86 8.74
N THR A 125 -15.26 26.10 7.83
CA THR A 125 -15.85 24.88 7.29
C THR A 125 -16.04 23.82 8.38
N ILE A 126 -15.03 23.61 9.23
CA ILE A 126 -15.10 22.68 10.36
C ILE A 126 -16.18 23.14 11.35
N ALA A 127 -16.17 24.41 11.73
CA ALA A 127 -17.17 25.03 12.60
C ALA A 127 -18.60 24.94 12.05
N GLY A 128 -18.78 24.89 10.73
CA GLY A 128 -20.09 24.67 10.11
C GLY A 128 -20.70 23.30 10.45
N GLN A 129 -19.88 22.31 10.81
CA GLN A 129 -20.33 20.93 11.04
C GLN A 129 -19.99 20.35 12.42
N ALA A 130 -19.01 20.89 13.12
CA ALA A 130 -18.52 20.37 14.39
C ALA A 130 -18.13 21.49 15.35
N ASP A 131 -18.14 21.19 16.64
CA ASP A 131 -17.68 22.05 17.70
C ASP A 131 -16.26 21.64 18.12
N LEU A 132 -15.37 22.63 18.34
CA LEU A 132 -14.05 22.39 18.91
C LEU A 132 -14.22 22.01 20.39
N VAL A 133 -13.77 20.81 20.75
CA VAL A 133 -13.78 20.32 22.14
C VAL A 133 -12.54 20.80 22.87
N GLY A 134 -11.40 20.79 22.18
CA GLY A 134 -10.14 21.29 22.68
C GLY A 134 -9.03 21.14 21.64
N ALA A 135 -7.92 21.81 21.88
CA ALA A 135 -6.70 21.65 21.09
C ALA A 135 -5.48 21.75 21.99
N ILE A 136 -4.50 20.87 21.78
CA ILE A 136 -3.22 20.81 22.51
C ILE A 136 -2.10 21.11 21.52
N ARG A 137 -1.19 22.02 21.84
CA ARG A 137 -0.01 22.33 21.03
C ARG A 137 1.24 21.71 21.63
N LEU A 138 1.95 20.92 20.84
CA LEU A 138 3.22 20.28 21.21
C LEU A 138 4.41 21.19 20.90
N PRO A 139 5.53 21.06 21.62
CA PRO A 139 6.75 21.79 21.32
C PRO A 139 7.46 21.28 20.05
N GLU A 140 8.34 22.08 19.47
CA GLU A 140 9.23 21.66 18.40
C GLU A 140 10.08 20.46 18.83
N GLY A 141 10.43 19.61 17.86
CA GLY A 141 11.21 18.39 18.12
C GLY A 141 10.40 17.20 18.62
N SER A 142 9.11 17.35 18.92
CA SER A 142 8.22 16.25 19.37
C SER A 142 8.18 15.07 18.38
N PHE A 143 8.40 15.33 17.09
CA PHE A 143 8.45 14.31 16.02
C PHE A 143 9.85 14.12 15.42
N ARG A 144 10.91 14.69 16.02
CA ARG A 144 12.27 14.65 15.45
C ARG A 144 12.85 13.24 15.41
N ARG A 145 12.62 12.44 16.46
CA ARG A 145 13.16 11.08 16.57
C ARG A 145 12.58 10.13 15.52
N ASP A 146 11.27 10.18 15.32
CA ASP A 146 10.56 9.17 14.52
C ASP A 146 10.26 9.65 13.09
N ALA A 147 10.04 10.95 12.89
CA ALA A 147 9.68 11.54 11.58
C ALA A 147 10.70 12.55 11.04
N GLY A 148 11.77 12.84 11.79
CA GLY A 148 12.86 13.71 11.33
C GLY A 148 12.45 15.17 11.11
N THR A 149 11.38 15.65 11.75
CA THR A 149 10.86 17.00 11.56
C THR A 149 10.64 17.75 12.87
N ASP A 150 10.85 19.07 12.80
CA ASP A 150 10.66 20.02 13.90
C ASP A 150 9.40 20.89 13.74
N VAL A 151 8.52 20.50 12.83
CA VAL A 151 7.23 21.18 12.65
C VAL A 151 6.45 21.16 13.96
N VAL A 152 5.93 22.31 14.36
CA VAL A 152 5.01 22.42 15.50
C VAL A 152 3.70 21.74 15.15
N VAL A 153 3.25 20.86 16.04
CA VAL A 153 2.08 20.02 15.85
C VAL A 153 1.03 20.34 16.90
N ASP A 154 -0.22 20.37 16.46
CA ASP A 154 -1.41 20.50 17.27
C ASP A 154 -2.18 19.17 17.25
N ILE A 155 -2.75 18.79 18.39
CA ILE A 155 -3.73 17.70 18.52
C ILE A 155 -5.10 18.36 18.70
N LEU A 156 -5.99 18.16 17.73
CA LEU A 156 -7.29 18.81 17.67
C LEU A 156 -8.41 17.83 17.99
N PHE A 157 -9.30 18.19 18.90
CA PHE A 157 -10.46 17.39 19.31
C PHE A 157 -11.75 18.08 18.90
N PHE A 158 -12.62 17.35 18.19
CA PHE A 158 -13.90 17.86 17.69
C PHE A 158 -15.05 16.94 18.07
N ARG A 159 -16.25 17.52 18.15
CA ARG A 159 -17.51 16.79 18.23
C ARG A 159 -18.42 17.18 17.09
N LYS A 160 -18.88 16.21 16.30
CA LYS A 160 -19.83 16.42 15.21
C LYS A 160 -21.14 16.96 15.77
N ARG A 161 -21.58 18.13 15.28
CA ARG A 161 -22.78 18.78 15.77
C ARG A 161 -24.03 18.00 15.39
N GLN A 162 -24.95 17.83 16.33
CA GLN A 162 -26.26 17.26 16.05
C GLN A 162 -27.16 18.28 15.34
N ALA A 163 -28.01 17.80 14.43
CA ALA A 163 -28.96 18.66 13.72
C ALA A 163 -29.87 19.40 14.71
N GLY A 164 -29.98 20.72 14.56
CA GLY A 164 -30.83 21.57 15.41
C GLY A 164 -30.21 21.99 16.75
N LYS A 165 -28.98 21.56 17.08
CA LYS A 165 -28.23 22.14 18.21
C LYS A 165 -27.63 23.50 17.80
N PRO A 166 -27.55 24.47 18.73
CA PRO A 166 -26.88 25.74 18.46
C PRO A 166 -25.40 25.51 18.17
N GLU A 167 -24.79 26.47 17.48
CA GLU A 167 -23.34 26.50 17.31
C GLU A 167 -22.64 26.64 18.67
N GLY A 168 -21.52 25.93 18.83
CA GLY A 168 -20.64 26.07 20.00
C GLY A 168 -19.86 27.38 20.00
N ASP A 169 -18.79 27.43 20.80
CA ASP A 169 -17.89 28.58 20.81
C ASP A 169 -17.20 28.75 19.45
N GLN A 170 -17.42 29.89 18.81
CA GLN A 170 -16.82 30.27 17.52
C GLN A 170 -15.59 31.18 17.69
N THR A 171 -15.21 31.52 18.92
CA THR A 171 -14.10 32.48 19.13
C THR A 171 -12.77 31.94 18.61
N TRP A 172 -12.56 30.61 18.59
CA TRP A 172 -11.37 29.97 18.01
C TRP A 172 -11.22 30.12 16.49
N LEU A 173 -12.20 30.68 15.77
CA LEU A 173 -12.04 30.99 14.34
C LEU A 173 -11.00 32.10 14.11
N ASP A 174 -10.82 32.97 15.09
CA ASP A 174 -9.92 34.12 15.03
C ASP A 174 -8.50 33.80 15.51
N ILE A 175 -7.59 34.72 15.20
CA ILE A 175 -6.20 34.73 15.68
C ILE A 175 -5.98 35.94 16.59
N ASP A 176 -5.29 35.73 17.70
CA ASP A 176 -4.93 36.78 18.66
C ASP A 176 -3.40 36.96 18.69
N GLU A 177 -2.95 38.18 19.00
CA GLU A 177 -1.54 38.49 19.20
C GLU A 177 -1.14 38.12 20.62
N VAL A 178 -0.20 37.19 20.76
CA VAL A 178 0.34 36.75 22.07
C VAL A 178 1.68 37.40 22.39
N ARG A 179 2.36 37.95 21.37
CA ARG A 179 3.58 38.75 21.52
C ARG A 179 3.64 39.82 20.45
N ALA A 180 3.78 41.07 20.86
CA ALA A 180 3.96 42.19 19.93
C ALA A 180 5.29 42.08 19.18
N ALA A 181 5.34 42.66 17.98
CA ALA A 181 6.58 42.78 17.22
C ALA A 181 7.64 43.56 18.02
N THR A 182 8.88 43.11 17.92
CA THR A 182 10.05 43.81 18.46
C THR A 182 10.83 44.46 17.32
N GLY A 183 11.91 45.17 17.62
CA GLY A 183 12.75 45.78 16.57
C GLY A 183 13.46 44.76 15.67
N GLU A 184 13.60 43.51 16.12
CA GLU A 184 14.35 42.45 15.44
C GLU A 184 13.45 41.30 14.98
N GLU A 185 12.32 41.08 15.64
CA GLU A 185 11.42 39.94 15.41
C GLU A 185 9.96 40.37 15.18
N GLY A 186 9.24 39.65 14.34
CA GLY A 186 7.82 39.88 14.05
C GLY A 186 6.89 39.65 15.26
N ALA A 187 5.62 40.06 15.12
CA ALA A 187 4.59 39.75 16.11
C ALA A 187 4.24 38.27 16.04
N ILE A 188 4.03 37.62 17.20
CA ILE A 188 3.50 36.26 17.26
C ILE A 188 1.98 36.32 17.34
N ARG A 189 1.33 35.77 16.33
CA ARG A 189 -0.11 35.59 16.27
C ARG A 189 -0.43 34.11 16.20
N VAL A 190 -1.29 33.66 17.10
CA VAL A 190 -1.73 32.25 17.19
C VAL A 190 -3.24 32.21 17.22
N ASN A 191 -3.81 31.03 17.00
CA ASN A 191 -5.24 30.82 17.17
C ASN A 191 -5.72 31.29 18.56
N ARG A 192 -6.87 31.96 18.61
CA ARG A 192 -7.44 32.49 19.86
C ARG A 192 -7.69 31.42 20.91
N TRP A 193 -7.94 30.16 20.52
CA TRP A 193 -8.01 29.05 21.46
C TRP A 193 -6.71 28.94 22.28
N PHE A 194 -5.56 28.86 21.62
CA PHE A 194 -4.26 28.75 22.28
C PHE A 194 -3.88 30.03 23.05
N ALA A 195 -4.25 31.20 22.54
CA ALA A 195 -4.01 32.47 23.24
C ALA A 195 -4.76 32.56 24.59
N ARG A 196 -5.93 31.91 24.70
CA ARG A 196 -6.77 31.92 25.91
C ARG A 196 -6.58 30.70 26.81
N HIS A 197 -5.99 29.63 26.29
CA HIS A 197 -5.76 28.36 26.99
C HIS A 197 -4.27 28.03 26.98
N ALA A 198 -3.46 28.87 27.63
CA ALA A 198 -2.01 28.73 27.67
C ALA A 198 -1.56 27.38 28.28
N ASP A 199 -2.37 26.78 29.16
CA ASP A 199 -2.11 25.46 29.75
C ASP A 199 -2.15 24.32 28.71
N PHE A 200 -2.80 24.56 27.55
CA PHE A 200 -2.83 23.63 26.43
C PHE A 200 -1.71 23.87 25.41
N VAL A 201 -0.76 24.77 25.71
CA VAL A 201 0.47 24.99 24.94
C VAL A 201 1.64 24.42 25.74
N LEU A 202 2.13 23.25 25.32
CA LEU A 202 3.16 22.48 26.03
C LEU A 202 4.59 22.96 25.72
N GLY A 203 4.75 24.27 25.60
CA GLY A 203 5.99 24.95 25.26
C GLY A 203 5.80 26.45 25.31
N ASP A 204 6.77 27.19 24.80
CA ASP A 204 6.76 28.65 24.79
C ASP A 204 6.68 29.18 23.36
N HIS A 205 5.76 30.11 23.11
CA HIS A 205 5.60 30.75 21.81
C HIS A 205 6.87 31.52 21.42
N ALA A 206 7.50 31.16 20.31
CA ALA A 206 8.73 31.78 19.84
C ALA A 206 8.77 31.90 18.30
N LEU A 207 9.78 32.60 17.80
CA LEU A 207 10.10 32.65 16.37
C LEU A 207 11.46 32.00 16.13
N THR A 208 11.62 31.41 14.95
CA THR A 208 12.87 30.82 14.49
C THR A 208 13.08 31.16 13.02
N SER A 209 14.31 30.95 12.52
CA SER A 209 14.64 31.17 11.12
C SER A 209 14.44 29.90 10.29
N GLY A 210 13.51 29.93 9.34
CA GLY A 210 13.30 28.87 8.36
C GLY A 210 13.85 29.21 6.96
N PRO A 211 13.76 28.28 6.00
CA PRO A 211 14.23 28.47 4.62
C PRO A 211 13.60 29.66 3.87
N PHE A 212 12.44 30.13 4.33
CA PHE A 212 11.69 31.23 3.73
C PHE A 212 11.64 32.48 4.63
N GLY A 213 12.49 32.54 5.65
CA GLY A 213 12.55 33.64 6.62
C GLY A 213 12.04 33.24 8.00
N GLU A 214 11.70 34.25 8.79
CA GLU A 214 11.17 34.09 10.15
C GLU A 214 9.87 33.28 10.14
N THR A 215 9.76 32.30 11.02
CA THR A 215 8.59 31.43 11.17
C THR A 215 8.30 31.17 12.65
N TYR A 216 7.04 30.90 12.95
CA TYR A 216 6.61 30.50 14.29
C TYR A 216 7.19 29.15 14.71
N THR A 217 7.56 29.04 15.99
CA THR A 217 7.86 27.79 16.68
C THR A 217 7.27 27.76 18.10
N CYS A 218 7.25 26.59 18.72
CA CYS A 218 6.85 26.36 20.10
C CYS A 218 8.05 25.74 20.83
N GLN A 219 8.85 26.53 21.55
CA GLN A 219 10.08 26.04 22.16
C GLN A 219 9.78 25.09 23.34
N PRO A 220 10.48 23.95 23.45
CA PRO A 220 10.33 23.05 24.58
C PRO A 220 10.83 23.73 25.86
N ARG A 221 10.10 23.55 26.96
CA ARG A 221 10.54 24.01 28.29
C ARG A 221 11.62 23.04 28.81
N PRO A 222 12.84 23.51 29.15
CA PRO A 222 13.98 22.64 29.46
C PRO A 222 13.75 21.63 30.59
N ASP A 223 12.92 21.99 31.57
CA ASP A 223 12.67 21.19 32.77
C ASP A 223 11.30 20.46 32.75
N ALA A 224 10.56 20.53 31.64
CA ALA A 224 9.24 19.91 31.52
C ALA A 224 9.33 18.50 30.92
N ASP A 225 8.72 17.52 31.58
CA ASP A 225 8.45 16.22 30.98
C ASP A 225 7.23 16.30 30.06
N LEU A 226 7.44 16.15 28.75
CA LEU A 226 6.39 16.28 27.75
C LEU A 226 5.30 15.22 27.91
N ALA A 227 5.64 14.00 28.34
CA ALA A 227 4.67 12.93 28.53
C ALA A 227 3.68 13.29 29.65
N THR A 228 4.20 13.67 30.82
CA THR A 228 3.37 14.12 31.94
C THR A 228 2.52 15.34 31.57
N ALA A 229 3.11 16.34 30.91
CA ALA A 229 2.39 17.55 30.51
C ALA A 229 1.27 17.27 29.49
N LEU A 230 1.47 16.31 28.59
CA LEU A 230 0.45 15.88 27.64
C LEU A 230 -0.67 15.11 28.35
N ASP A 231 -0.35 14.22 29.28
CA ASP A 231 -1.35 13.49 30.08
C ASP A 231 -2.23 14.46 30.88
N ASP A 232 -1.63 15.46 31.55
CA ASP A 232 -2.36 16.48 32.31
C ASP A 232 -3.30 17.31 31.42
N ALA A 233 -2.83 17.68 30.21
CA ALA A 233 -3.64 18.41 29.23
C ALA A 233 -4.81 17.56 28.70
N ILE A 234 -4.59 16.27 28.45
CA ILE A 234 -5.65 15.33 28.03
C ILE A 234 -6.68 15.16 29.14
N LEU A 235 -6.26 14.99 30.39
CA LEU A 235 -7.14 14.84 31.55
C LEU A 235 -7.95 16.12 31.86
N SER A 236 -7.52 17.27 31.35
CA SER A 236 -8.24 18.54 31.48
C SER A 236 -9.33 18.74 30.41
N LEU A 237 -9.41 17.85 29.42
CA LEU A 237 -10.47 17.89 28.40
C LEU A 237 -11.83 17.50 28.98
N PRO A 238 -12.95 17.99 28.43
CA PRO A 238 -14.27 17.63 28.94
C PRO A 238 -14.57 16.13 28.74
N GLU A 239 -15.03 15.48 29.81
CA GLU A 239 -15.41 14.07 29.81
C GLU A 239 -16.87 13.83 29.37
N ALA A 240 -17.21 12.57 29.08
CA ALA A 240 -18.58 12.11 28.80
C ALA A 240 -19.31 12.87 27.69
N LEU A 241 -18.57 13.31 26.65
CA LEU A 241 -19.13 14.04 25.52
C LEU A 241 -19.76 13.16 24.44
N TYR A 242 -19.39 11.88 24.37
CA TYR A 242 -19.96 10.94 23.41
C TYR A 242 -21.37 10.52 23.85
N ASP A 243 -22.37 10.88 23.04
CA ASP A 243 -23.78 10.54 23.25
C ASP A 243 -24.41 9.87 22.01
N GLY A 244 -23.57 9.34 21.11
CA GLY A 244 -24.02 8.56 19.96
C GLY A 244 -24.54 7.19 20.38
N GLU A 245 -25.46 6.63 19.60
CA GLU A 245 -25.89 5.24 19.77
C GLU A 245 -24.91 4.32 19.01
N PRO A 246 -24.00 3.59 19.70
CA PRO A 246 -23.12 2.66 19.04
C PRO A 246 -23.96 1.53 18.43
N GLU A 247 -23.75 1.29 17.14
CA GLU A 247 -24.36 0.15 16.47
C GLU A 247 -23.64 -1.13 16.92
N PRO A 248 -24.36 -2.25 17.10
CA PRO A 248 -23.71 -3.51 17.39
C PRO A 248 -22.71 -3.85 16.28
N ILE A 249 -21.47 -4.11 16.67
CA ILE A 249 -20.46 -4.63 15.75
C ILE A 249 -20.84 -6.08 15.49
N ASP A 250 -21.43 -6.34 14.33
CA ASP A 250 -21.66 -7.69 13.88
C ASP A 250 -20.34 -8.25 13.33
N ALA A 251 -19.68 -9.08 14.14
CA ALA A 251 -18.43 -9.74 13.78
C ALA A 251 -18.63 -10.83 12.71
N ASP A 252 -19.88 -11.29 12.51
CA ASP A 252 -20.27 -12.21 11.44
C ASP A 252 -20.70 -11.43 10.17
N ASP A 253 -21.10 -10.16 10.27
CA ASP A 253 -21.19 -9.27 9.10
C ASP A 253 -19.79 -9.03 8.50
N ASP A 254 -18.67 -9.15 9.22
CA ASP A 254 -17.34 -9.16 8.56
C ASP A 254 -17.03 -10.49 7.83
N ALA A 255 -17.85 -11.53 8.02
CA ALA A 255 -17.85 -12.71 7.15
C ALA A 255 -18.71 -12.50 5.89
N ASP A 256 -19.64 -11.54 5.87
CA ASP A 256 -20.60 -11.29 4.78
C ASP A 256 -20.50 -9.88 4.13
N VAL A 257 -19.73 -8.96 4.69
CA VAL A 257 -19.28 -7.70 4.08
C VAL A 257 -17.99 -8.02 3.36
N THR A 258 -18.16 -8.66 2.20
CA THR A 258 -17.22 -8.73 1.08
C THR A 258 -15.78 -8.40 1.46
N GLU A 259 -14.92 -9.43 1.57
CA GLU A 259 -13.47 -9.25 1.33
C GLU A 259 -13.35 -8.19 0.22
N PRO A 260 -12.76 -7.00 0.47
CA PRO A 260 -12.81 -5.90 -0.48
C PRO A 260 -12.31 -6.49 -1.79
N VAL A 261 -13.18 -6.49 -2.82
CA VAL A 261 -12.96 -7.13 -4.11
C VAL A 261 -11.50 -6.95 -4.50
N ARG A 262 -10.68 -7.98 -4.24
CA ARG A 262 -9.24 -7.90 -4.49
C ARG A 262 -9.12 -8.27 -5.94
N ILE A 263 -8.88 -7.26 -6.76
CA ILE A 263 -8.72 -7.44 -8.19
C ILE A 263 -7.25 -7.75 -8.45
N GLY A 264 -6.96 -8.90 -9.04
CA GLY A 264 -5.60 -9.36 -9.30
C GLY A 264 -5.54 -10.82 -9.70
N THR A 265 -4.36 -11.41 -9.61
CA THR A 265 -4.17 -12.85 -9.88
C THR A 265 -4.40 -13.69 -8.62
N VAL A 266 -4.62 -14.99 -8.77
CA VAL A 266 -4.73 -15.92 -7.62
C VAL A 266 -3.48 -15.86 -6.74
N ALA A 267 -2.30 -15.60 -7.33
CA ALA A 267 -1.04 -15.43 -6.61
C ALA A 267 -1.04 -14.20 -5.68
N ASP A 268 -1.90 -13.20 -5.94
CA ASP A 268 -2.01 -11.97 -5.15
C ASP A 268 -3.09 -12.06 -4.05
N GLY A 269 -3.71 -13.23 -3.87
CA GLY A 269 -4.83 -13.43 -2.96
C GLY A 269 -6.09 -12.67 -3.39
N ALA A 270 -6.28 -12.50 -4.70
CA ALA A 270 -7.42 -11.83 -5.33
C ALA A 270 -8.73 -12.61 -5.18
N THR A 271 -9.82 -11.93 -4.82
CA THR A 271 -11.16 -12.52 -4.68
C THR A 271 -11.97 -12.45 -5.98
N ILE A 272 -11.60 -11.51 -6.86
CA ILE A 272 -12.17 -11.35 -8.20
C ILE A 272 -11.01 -11.21 -9.20
N ARG A 273 -10.95 -12.13 -10.16
CA ARG A 273 -9.91 -12.16 -11.20
C ARG A 273 -10.23 -11.17 -12.33
N GLU A 274 -9.20 -10.70 -13.03
CA GLU A 274 -9.35 -9.97 -14.31
C GLU A 274 -10.34 -10.68 -15.24
N GLY A 275 -11.21 -9.91 -15.90
CA GLY A 275 -12.28 -10.44 -16.76
C GLY A 275 -13.56 -10.88 -16.03
N SER A 276 -13.56 -11.01 -14.70
CA SER A 276 -14.75 -11.44 -13.94
C SER A 276 -15.89 -10.43 -14.05
N TYR A 277 -17.13 -10.96 -14.17
CA TYR A 277 -18.33 -10.13 -14.13
C TYR A 277 -18.87 -9.96 -12.70
N LEU A 278 -19.46 -8.79 -12.42
CA LEU A 278 -20.11 -8.46 -11.14
C LEU A 278 -21.34 -7.57 -11.36
N VAL A 279 -22.27 -7.56 -10.41
CA VAL A 279 -23.47 -6.71 -10.47
C VAL A 279 -23.36 -5.63 -9.40
N ASP A 280 -23.23 -4.39 -9.84
CA ASP A 280 -23.28 -3.21 -8.98
C ASP A 280 -24.72 -2.68 -8.84
N VAL A 281 -25.07 -2.23 -7.64
CA VAL A 281 -26.43 -1.75 -7.32
C VAL A 281 -26.76 -0.46 -8.08
N ARG A 282 -25.77 0.40 -8.37
CA ARG A 282 -25.95 1.70 -9.04
C ARG A 282 -25.70 1.62 -10.56
N HIS A 283 -24.71 0.85 -10.98
CA HIS A 283 -24.20 0.84 -12.36
C HIS A 283 -24.59 -0.40 -13.17
N GLY A 284 -25.21 -1.40 -12.54
CA GLY A 284 -25.67 -2.60 -13.23
C GLY A 284 -24.56 -3.61 -13.47
N LEU A 285 -24.51 -4.21 -14.66
CA LEU A 285 -23.49 -5.23 -14.97
C LEU A 285 -22.13 -4.54 -15.19
N MET A 286 -21.12 -5.01 -14.46
CA MET A 286 -19.74 -4.54 -14.55
C MET A 286 -18.84 -5.74 -14.90
N GLN A 287 -17.69 -5.45 -15.51
CA GLN A 287 -16.61 -6.41 -15.76
C GLN A 287 -15.31 -5.82 -15.27
N ILE A 288 -14.44 -6.65 -14.70
CA ILE A 288 -13.09 -6.22 -14.36
C ILE A 288 -12.25 -6.11 -15.65
N VAL A 289 -11.75 -4.90 -15.91
CA VAL A 289 -10.81 -4.60 -17.01
C VAL A 289 -9.66 -3.77 -16.45
N ASP A 290 -8.43 -4.19 -16.70
CA ASP A 290 -7.20 -3.55 -16.22
C ASP A 290 -7.20 -3.30 -14.70
N GLY A 291 -7.70 -4.27 -13.93
CA GLY A 291 -7.71 -4.16 -12.48
C GLY A 291 -8.82 -3.27 -11.89
N ILE A 292 -9.72 -2.71 -12.71
CA ILE A 292 -10.82 -1.86 -12.24
C ILE A 292 -12.19 -2.34 -12.76
N PRO A 293 -13.28 -2.12 -12.01
CA PRO A 293 -14.62 -2.45 -12.48
C PRO A 293 -15.09 -1.43 -13.54
N VAL A 294 -15.38 -1.91 -14.75
CA VAL A 294 -15.88 -1.12 -15.88
C VAL A 294 -17.32 -1.52 -16.20
N ALA A 295 -18.19 -0.53 -16.41
CA ALA A 295 -19.59 -0.80 -16.74
C ALA A 295 -19.73 -1.43 -18.13
N VAL A 296 -20.52 -2.50 -18.21
CA VAL A 296 -20.77 -3.21 -19.47
C VAL A 296 -21.97 -2.58 -20.16
N PRO A 297 -21.79 -1.86 -21.28
CA PRO A 297 -22.89 -1.19 -21.96
C PRO A 297 -23.89 -2.23 -22.48
N THR A 298 -25.19 -1.96 -22.26
CA THR A 298 -26.28 -2.81 -22.75
C THR A 298 -26.88 -2.23 -24.02
N ARG A 299 -26.88 -3.00 -25.10
CA ARG A 299 -27.42 -2.59 -26.39
C ARG A 299 -28.93 -2.83 -26.48
N ARG A 300 -29.71 -1.76 -26.67
CA ARG A 300 -31.15 -1.81 -27.01
C ARG A 300 -31.34 -1.56 -28.52
N GLY A 301 -31.33 -2.62 -29.33
CA GLY A 301 -31.58 -2.54 -30.79
C GLY A 301 -30.49 -3.15 -31.67
N ARG A 302 -30.60 -2.98 -33.01
CA ARG A 302 -29.65 -3.54 -34.01
C ARG A 302 -28.40 -2.70 -34.25
N SER A 303 -28.42 -1.42 -33.90
CA SER A 303 -27.34 -0.45 -34.16
C SER A 303 -27.02 0.32 -32.88
N GLY A 304 -25.97 -0.12 -32.18
CA GLY A 304 -25.51 0.44 -30.92
C GLY A 304 -24.32 -0.37 -30.41
N ASP A 305 -23.51 0.24 -29.57
CA ASP A 305 -22.36 -0.41 -28.93
C ASP A 305 -22.81 -1.21 -27.68
N GLY A 306 -22.09 -2.29 -27.35
CA GLY A 306 -22.33 -3.10 -26.15
C GLY A 306 -23.08 -4.44 -26.32
N LEU A 307 -23.25 -5.16 -25.20
CA LEU A 307 -23.80 -6.52 -25.18
C LEU A 307 -25.31 -6.55 -25.45
N PRO A 308 -25.83 -7.54 -26.19
CA PRO A 308 -27.26 -7.76 -26.33
C PRO A 308 -27.94 -7.96 -24.97
N GLU A 309 -29.16 -7.44 -24.80
CA GLU A 309 -29.90 -7.57 -23.54
C GLU A 309 -30.07 -9.03 -23.07
N LYS A 310 -30.24 -9.96 -24.02
CA LYS A 310 -30.27 -11.41 -23.73
C LYS A 310 -28.98 -11.87 -23.04
N HIS A 311 -27.82 -11.43 -23.53
CA HIS A 311 -26.51 -11.79 -22.99
C HIS A 311 -26.33 -11.24 -21.58
N VAL A 312 -26.72 -9.98 -21.36
CA VAL A 312 -26.70 -9.36 -20.02
C VAL A 312 -27.56 -10.14 -19.03
N ARG A 313 -28.76 -10.60 -19.42
CA ARG A 313 -29.62 -11.42 -18.55
C ARG A 313 -29.01 -12.79 -18.24
N ILE A 314 -28.33 -13.42 -19.20
CA ILE A 314 -27.61 -14.70 -19.01
C ILE A 314 -26.49 -14.49 -18.00
N ILE A 315 -25.60 -13.52 -18.21
CA ILE A 315 -24.47 -13.19 -17.33
C ILE A 315 -24.97 -12.92 -15.90
N ARG A 316 -26.01 -12.08 -15.74
CA ARG A 316 -26.58 -11.76 -14.41
C ARG A 316 -27.13 -12.98 -13.66
N LYS A 317 -27.50 -14.06 -14.36
CA LYS A 317 -27.97 -15.30 -13.73
C LYS A 317 -26.84 -16.32 -13.51
N LEU A 318 -25.74 -16.23 -14.26
CA LEU A 318 -24.55 -17.05 -14.03
C LEU A 318 -23.69 -16.53 -12.87
N ILE A 319 -23.69 -15.23 -12.59
CA ILE A 319 -22.92 -14.63 -11.47
C ILE A 319 -23.26 -15.27 -10.12
N PRO A 320 -24.54 -15.30 -9.64
CA PRO A 320 -24.86 -15.93 -8.35
C PRO A 320 -24.55 -17.43 -8.31
N LEU A 321 -24.56 -18.09 -9.47
CA LEU A 321 -24.25 -19.51 -9.58
C LEU A 321 -22.74 -19.75 -9.46
N ARG A 322 -21.90 -18.94 -10.14
CA ARG A 322 -20.44 -18.92 -9.97
C ARG A 322 -20.07 -18.65 -8.53
N ASP A 323 -20.69 -17.64 -7.92
CA ASP A 323 -20.33 -17.19 -6.57
C ASP A 323 -20.68 -18.26 -5.52
N ALA A 324 -21.87 -18.87 -5.61
CA ALA A 324 -22.24 -20.00 -4.76
C ALA A 324 -21.34 -21.23 -4.98
N LEU A 325 -20.89 -21.48 -6.22
CA LEU A 325 -19.97 -22.56 -6.52
C LEU A 325 -18.60 -22.33 -5.87
N ARG A 326 -18.03 -21.13 -5.99
CA ARG A 326 -16.78 -20.74 -5.31
C ARG A 326 -16.90 -20.92 -3.80
N GLU A 327 -18.04 -20.55 -3.24
CA GLU A 327 -18.31 -20.68 -1.82
C GLU A 327 -18.28 -22.15 -1.35
N VAL A 328 -18.91 -23.07 -2.09
CA VAL A 328 -18.86 -24.51 -1.78
C VAL A 328 -17.42 -25.02 -1.82
N LEU A 329 -16.64 -24.64 -2.84
CA LEU A 329 -15.26 -25.10 -3.00
C LEU A 329 -14.35 -24.56 -1.89
N LYS A 330 -14.45 -23.26 -1.55
CA LYS A 330 -13.68 -22.64 -0.45
C LYS A 330 -14.03 -23.26 0.90
N ALA A 331 -15.31 -23.56 1.14
CA ALA A 331 -15.74 -24.23 2.36
C ALA A 331 -15.20 -25.67 2.45
N GLN A 332 -15.17 -26.42 1.33
CA GLN A 332 -14.58 -27.75 1.30
C GLN A 332 -13.06 -27.73 1.52
N GLU A 333 -12.35 -26.80 0.87
CA GLU A 333 -10.91 -26.61 1.02
C GLU A 333 -10.51 -26.31 2.47
N LEU A 334 -11.26 -25.44 3.14
CA LEU A 334 -11.01 -25.02 4.53
C LEU A 334 -11.62 -25.95 5.59
N ASP A 335 -12.16 -27.10 5.17
CA ASP A 335 -12.85 -28.06 6.03
C ASP A 335 -13.99 -27.47 6.89
N ARG A 336 -14.74 -26.50 6.34
CA ARG A 336 -15.90 -25.84 6.99
C ARG A 336 -17.22 -26.44 6.51
N PRO A 337 -18.34 -26.33 7.25
CA PRO A 337 -19.65 -26.76 6.75
C PRO A 337 -20.05 -26.07 5.43
N TRP A 338 -20.40 -26.85 4.39
CA TRP A 338 -20.73 -26.30 3.04
C TRP A 338 -22.17 -26.57 2.58
N ARG A 339 -23.04 -27.11 3.45
CA ARG A 339 -24.40 -27.52 3.09
C ARG A 339 -25.28 -26.34 2.63
N ASP A 340 -25.17 -25.20 3.30
CA ASP A 340 -25.98 -24.02 2.96
C ASP A 340 -25.55 -23.39 1.63
N ALA A 341 -24.24 -23.34 1.38
CA ALA A 341 -23.67 -22.93 0.09
C ALA A 341 -24.14 -23.88 -1.04
N GLN A 342 -24.18 -25.19 -0.80
CA GLN A 342 -24.73 -26.17 -1.76
C GLN A 342 -26.23 -25.94 -2.04
N VAL A 343 -27.02 -25.54 -1.04
CA VAL A 343 -28.44 -25.19 -1.22
C VAL A 343 -28.55 -23.93 -2.09
N ARG A 344 -27.76 -22.89 -1.82
CA ARG A 344 -27.70 -21.67 -2.66
C ARG A 344 -27.34 -21.99 -4.10
N LEU A 345 -26.32 -22.82 -4.32
CA LEU A 345 -25.89 -23.27 -5.65
C LEU A 345 -27.04 -23.99 -6.38
N ARG A 346 -27.76 -24.88 -5.69
CA ARG A 346 -28.92 -25.61 -6.25
C ARG A 346 -30.07 -24.69 -6.64
N ILE A 347 -30.36 -23.68 -5.83
CA ILE A 347 -31.39 -22.66 -6.12
C ILE A 347 -30.97 -21.86 -7.36
N ALA A 348 -29.72 -21.39 -7.41
CA ALA A 348 -29.20 -20.60 -8.53
C ALA A 348 -29.20 -21.40 -9.85
N TRP A 349 -28.74 -22.65 -9.82
CA TRP A 349 -28.77 -23.56 -10.97
C TRP A 349 -30.20 -23.81 -11.46
N SER A 350 -31.13 -24.15 -10.55
CA SER A 350 -32.53 -24.39 -10.92
C SER A 350 -33.19 -23.15 -11.52
N ALA A 351 -32.86 -21.96 -11.02
CA ALA A 351 -33.36 -20.69 -11.55
C ALA A 351 -32.79 -20.36 -12.94
N PHE A 352 -31.51 -20.67 -13.18
CA PHE A 352 -30.87 -20.53 -14.48
C PHE A 352 -31.51 -21.47 -15.51
N VAL A 353 -31.58 -22.76 -15.21
CA VAL A 353 -32.12 -23.80 -16.11
C VAL A 353 -33.57 -23.49 -16.48
N ARG A 354 -34.40 -23.03 -15.54
CA ARG A 354 -35.78 -22.60 -15.81
C ARG A 354 -35.88 -21.44 -16.81
N SER A 355 -34.89 -20.55 -16.82
CA SER A 355 -34.91 -19.33 -17.63
C SER A 355 -34.28 -19.51 -19.01
N PHE A 356 -33.23 -20.33 -19.11
CA PHE A 356 -32.37 -20.43 -20.30
C PHE A 356 -32.09 -21.86 -20.78
N GLY A 357 -32.58 -22.88 -20.08
CA GLY A 357 -32.20 -24.28 -20.31
C GLY A 357 -30.82 -24.61 -19.72
N PRO A 358 -30.26 -25.78 -20.07
CA PRO A 358 -28.94 -26.21 -19.59
C PRO A 358 -27.84 -25.18 -19.80
N ILE A 359 -26.91 -25.05 -18.85
CA ILE A 359 -25.73 -24.19 -18.97
C ILE A 359 -24.90 -24.60 -20.19
N ASN A 360 -24.67 -25.90 -20.35
CA ASN A 360 -23.89 -26.52 -21.41
C ASN A 360 -24.70 -26.79 -22.69
N LEU A 361 -25.90 -26.19 -22.82
CA LEU A 361 -26.71 -26.27 -24.04
C LEU A 361 -25.83 -26.01 -25.26
N THR A 362 -25.79 -26.97 -26.17
CA THR A 362 -24.95 -26.92 -27.36
C THR A 362 -25.82 -27.10 -28.60
N VAL A 363 -25.76 -26.12 -29.50
CA VAL A 363 -26.46 -26.13 -30.79
C VAL A 363 -25.45 -26.49 -31.86
N VAL A 364 -25.68 -27.63 -32.54
CA VAL A 364 -24.88 -28.09 -33.66
C VAL A 364 -25.56 -27.68 -34.96
N SER A 365 -24.83 -27.02 -35.85
CA SER A 365 -25.28 -26.74 -37.22
C SER A 365 -24.26 -27.28 -38.21
N SER A 366 -24.71 -28.13 -39.14
CA SER A 366 -23.90 -28.61 -40.26
C SER A 366 -24.14 -27.75 -41.51
N SER A 367 -23.06 -27.42 -42.22
CA SER A 367 -23.11 -26.81 -43.55
C SER A 367 -22.21 -27.59 -44.49
N GLU A 368 -22.74 -28.00 -45.63
CA GLU A 368 -22.00 -28.70 -46.69
C GLU A 368 -21.52 -27.69 -47.74
N ASP A 369 -20.22 -27.72 -48.04
CA ASP A 369 -19.62 -26.90 -49.09
C ASP A 369 -20.04 -27.45 -50.46
N ALA A 370 -20.73 -26.62 -51.24
CA ALA A 370 -21.32 -27.02 -52.52
C ALA A 370 -20.28 -27.33 -53.62
N GLU A 371 -19.03 -26.91 -53.48
CA GLU A 371 -17.96 -27.16 -54.45
C GLU A 371 -17.05 -28.33 -54.05
N THR A 372 -16.83 -28.55 -52.75
CA THR A 372 -15.89 -29.58 -52.24
C THR A 372 -16.58 -30.79 -51.61
N GLY A 373 -17.87 -30.70 -51.27
CA GLY A 373 -18.60 -31.73 -50.53
C GLY A 373 -18.18 -31.87 -49.06
N GLU A 374 -17.36 -30.95 -48.54
CA GLU A 374 -16.93 -30.96 -47.13
C GLU A 374 -18.09 -30.54 -46.21
N VAL A 375 -18.44 -31.40 -45.26
CA VAL A 375 -19.40 -31.08 -44.19
C VAL A 375 -18.65 -30.41 -43.03
N ARG A 376 -19.01 -29.16 -42.73
CA ARG A 376 -18.52 -28.43 -41.55
C ARG A 376 -19.59 -28.38 -40.48
N GLU A 377 -19.27 -28.91 -39.30
CA GLU A 377 -20.12 -28.80 -38.11
C GLU A 377 -19.66 -27.64 -37.22
N ILE A 378 -20.59 -26.78 -36.83
CA ILE A 378 -20.35 -25.65 -35.94
C ILE A 378 -21.11 -25.89 -34.65
N HIS A 379 -20.38 -26.00 -33.54
CA HIS A 379 -20.95 -26.15 -32.20
C HIS A 379 -21.02 -24.79 -31.52
N ARG A 380 -22.21 -24.37 -31.10
CA ARG A 380 -22.45 -23.09 -30.42
C ARG A 380 -23.04 -23.32 -29.04
N GLN A 381 -22.45 -22.72 -28.01
CA GLN A 381 -22.92 -22.78 -26.63
C GLN A 381 -23.60 -21.44 -26.25
N PRO A 382 -24.88 -21.22 -26.60
CA PRO A 382 -25.55 -19.92 -26.44
C PRO A 382 -25.56 -19.37 -25.01
N ASN A 383 -25.48 -20.25 -24.00
CA ASN A 383 -25.52 -19.87 -22.59
C ASN A 383 -24.12 -19.59 -22.00
N LEU A 384 -23.05 -20.18 -22.54
CA LEU A 384 -21.66 -19.92 -22.11
C LEU A 384 -20.99 -18.80 -22.92
N ILE A 385 -21.31 -18.64 -24.20
CA ILE A 385 -20.71 -17.61 -25.07
C ILE A 385 -20.73 -16.21 -24.43
N PRO A 386 -21.85 -15.73 -23.82
CA PRO A 386 -21.90 -14.44 -23.17
C PRO A 386 -20.99 -14.29 -21.96
N PHE A 387 -20.58 -15.39 -21.34
CA PHE A 387 -19.86 -15.42 -20.07
C PHE A 387 -18.41 -15.90 -20.24
N ARG A 388 -17.95 -16.08 -21.48
CA ARG A 388 -16.65 -16.69 -21.80
C ARG A 388 -15.45 -15.89 -21.29
N ASP A 389 -15.59 -14.57 -21.17
CA ASP A 389 -14.54 -13.70 -20.66
C ASP A 389 -14.40 -13.80 -19.13
N ASP A 390 -15.37 -14.43 -18.45
CA ASP A 390 -15.24 -14.74 -17.03
C ASP A 390 -14.22 -15.86 -16.82
N PRO A 391 -13.23 -15.69 -15.92
CA PRO A 391 -12.22 -16.70 -15.67
C PRO A 391 -12.79 -18.00 -15.10
N ASP A 392 -14.02 -18.00 -14.56
CA ASP A 392 -14.70 -19.19 -14.06
C ASP A 392 -15.81 -19.70 -15.00
N CYS A 393 -15.83 -19.28 -16.25
CA CYS A 393 -16.77 -19.80 -17.25
C CYS A 393 -16.77 -21.34 -17.29
N TRP A 394 -15.59 -21.95 -17.31
CA TRP A 394 -15.45 -23.41 -17.40
C TRP A 394 -15.70 -24.12 -16.07
N LEU A 395 -15.44 -23.44 -14.95
CA LEU A 395 -15.81 -23.95 -13.63
C LEU A 395 -17.33 -24.01 -13.48
N VAL A 396 -18.04 -22.98 -13.97
CA VAL A 396 -19.50 -22.97 -14.05
C VAL A 396 -20.01 -24.05 -15.01
N ALA A 397 -19.34 -24.28 -16.13
CA ALA A 397 -19.69 -25.36 -17.06
C ALA A 397 -19.55 -26.75 -16.42
N SER A 398 -18.59 -26.98 -15.51
CA SER A 398 -18.33 -28.32 -14.96
C SER A 398 -19.37 -28.83 -13.95
N ILE A 399 -20.34 -28.00 -13.55
CA ILE A 399 -21.31 -28.40 -12.51
C ILE A 399 -22.45 -29.26 -13.05
N GLU A 400 -22.60 -29.40 -14.36
CA GLU A 400 -23.64 -30.24 -14.96
C GLU A 400 -23.07 -31.16 -16.05
N ASP A 401 -23.61 -32.37 -16.10
CA ASP A 401 -23.34 -33.32 -17.16
C ASP A 401 -24.42 -33.18 -18.24
N TYR A 402 -24.03 -32.79 -19.45
CA TYR A 402 -24.94 -32.44 -20.54
C TYR A 402 -24.87 -33.46 -21.67
N ASP A 403 -26.05 -33.97 -22.03
CA ASP A 403 -26.24 -34.92 -23.11
C ASP A 403 -26.69 -34.19 -24.39
N LEU A 404 -25.85 -34.28 -25.42
CA LEU A 404 -26.08 -33.67 -26.74
C LEU A 404 -27.26 -34.27 -27.51
N GLU A 405 -27.58 -35.55 -27.30
CA GLU A 405 -28.66 -36.22 -28.02
C GLU A 405 -30.03 -35.85 -27.44
N THR A 406 -30.12 -35.78 -26.11
CA THR A 406 -31.37 -35.51 -25.40
C THR A 406 -31.58 -34.03 -25.09
N ASN A 407 -30.54 -33.20 -25.25
CA ASN A 407 -30.49 -31.80 -24.79
C ASN A 407 -30.84 -31.64 -23.31
N MET A 408 -30.55 -32.67 -22.49
CA MET A 408 -30.79 -32.67 -21.05
C MET A 408 -29.50 -32.54 -20.28
N ALA A 409 -29.55 -31.82 -19.14
CA ALA A 409 -28.45 -31.74 -18.19
C ALA A 409 -28.83 -32.37 -16.84
N LYS A 410 -27.87 -33.06 -16.22
CA LYS A 410 -27.97 -33.61 -14.87
C LYS A 410 -27.01 -32.86 -13.93
N PRO A 411 -27.41 -32.58 -12.67
CA PRO A 411 -26.51 -32.00 -11.69
C PRO A 411 -25.29 -32.88 -11.45
N GLY A 412 -24.10 -32.28 -11.42
CA GLY A 412 -22.85 -32.97 -11.14
C GLY A 412 -22.61 -33.23 -9.64
N PRO A 413 -21.49 -33.89 -9.29
CA PRO A 413 -21.17 -34.31 -7.93
C PRO A 413 -21.15 -33.20 -6.87
N ILE A 414 -20.76 -31.98 -7.26
CA ILE A 414 -20.66 -30.80 -6.39
C ILE A 414 -21.95 -30.51 -5.61
N PHE A 415 -23.11 -30.94 -6.12
CA PHE A 415 -24.40 -30.75 -5.50
C PHE A 415 -24.73 -31.74 -4.36
N THR A 416 -23.98 -32.83 -4.23
CA THR A 416 -24.29 -33.94 -3.31
C THR A 416 -23.11 -34.39 -2.48
N GLU A 417 -21.89 -34.32 -3.01
CA GLU A 417 -20.69 -34.83 -2.37
C GLU A 417 -19.56 -33.80 -2.33
N ARG A 418 -18.54 -34.14 -1.55
CA ARG A 418 -17.29 -33.39 -1.46
C ARG A 418 -16.47 -33.69 -2.71
N VAL A 419 -16.01 -32.65 -3.40
CA VAL A 419 -15.18 -32.76 -4.61
C VAL A 419 -13.73 -32.30 -4.39
N ILE A 420 -13.47 -31.54 -3.31
CA ILE A 420 -12.12 -31.17 -2.87
C ILE A 420 -11.90 -31.62 -1.42
N ALA A 421 -10.78 -32.29 -1.18
CA ALA A 421 -10.33 -32.66 0.17
C ALA A 421 -9.42 -31.55 0.74
N PRO A 422 -9.47 -31.29 2.06
CA PRO A 422 -8.50 -30.41 2.69
C PRO A 422 -7.09 -31.01 2.56
N PRO A 423 -6.03 -30.18 2.62
CA PRO A 423 -4.66 -30.68 2.70
C PRO A 423 -4.53 -31.70 3.84
N ALA A 424 -3.89 -32.84 3.58
CA ALA A 424 -3.64 -33.81 4.63
C ALA A 424 -2.73 -33.17 5.70
N PRO A 425 -2.98 -33.40 7.00
CA PRO A 425 -2.10 -32.91 8.04
C PRO A 425 -0.67 -33.45 7.83
N PRO A 426 0.37 -32.66 8.08
CA PRO A 426 1.75 -33.09 7.90
C PRO A 426 2.06 -34.27 8.83
N VAL A 427 2.73 -35.29 8.28
CA VAL A 427 3.22 -36.41 9.09
C VAL A 427 4.55 -35.98 9.72
N ILE A 428 4.55 -35.79 11.04
CA ILE A 428 5.72 -35.36 11.79
C ILE A 428 6.39 -36.59 12.41
N THR A 429 7.60 -36.91 11.98
CA THR A 429 8.37 -38.07 12.50
C THR A 429 9.73 -37.70 13.09
N SER A 430 10.21 -36.49 12.82
CA SER A 430 11.53 -36.00 13.23
C SER A 430 11.50 -34.51 13.59
N ALA A 431 12.54 -34.02 14.27
CA ALA A 431 12.71 -32.59 14.54
C ALA A 431 12.81 -31.77 13.25
N ALA A 432 13.37 -32.34 12.18
CA ALA A 432 13.43 -31.68 10.87
C ALA A 432 12.03 -31.52 10.24
N ASP A 433 11.16 -32.53 10.35
CA ASP A 433 9.78 -32.43 9.86
C ASP A 433 9.00 -31.38 10.64
N ALA A 434 9.14 -31.39 11.98
CA ALA A 434 8.50 -30.41 12.85
C ALA A 434 9.02 -28.99 12.60
N LEU A 435 10.33 -28.81 12.38
CA LEU A 435 10.92 -27.53 12.00
C LEU A 435 10.31 -27.00 10.69
N ALA A 436 10.10 -27.86 9.69
CA ALA A 436 9.47 -27.45 8.44
C ALA A 436 8.02 -26.99 8.64
N VAL A 437 7.26 -27.66 9.51
CA VAL A 437 5.89 -27.25 9.88
C VAL A 437 5.90 -25.89 10.57
N VAL A 438 6.76 -25.71 11.58
CA VAL A 438 6.87 -24.44 12.32
C VAL A 438 7.32 -23.30 11.42
N LEU A 439 8.27 -23.52 10.51
CA LEU A 439 8.68 -22.52 9.54
C LEU A 439 7.54 -22.14 8.59
N ASN A 440 6.73 -23.10 8.15
CA ASN A 440 5.57 -22.84 7.30
C ASN A 440 4.47 -22.06 8.03
N GLU A 441 4.26 -22.31 9.33
CA GLU A 441 3.19 -21.68 10.12
C GLU A 441 3.59 -20.34 10.74
N ARG A 442 4.82 -20.22 11.24
CA ARG A 442 5.31 -19.07 12.02
C ARG A 442 6.33 -18.20 11.28
N GLY A 443 6.99 -18.72 10.25
CA GLY A 443 8.01 -18.01 9.49
C GLY A 443 9.36 -17.82 10.21
N HIS A 444 9.55 -18.41 11.39
CA HIS A 444 10.81 -18.38 12.14
C HIS A 444 10.99 -19.67 12.93
N VAL A 445 12.21 -19.91 13.45
CA VAL A 445 12.51 -21.10 14.26
C VAL A 445 12.01 -20.89 15.67
N ASP A 446 11.12 -21.77 16.13
CA ASP A 446 10.62 -21.80 17.51
C ASP A 446 10.81 -23.21 18.10
N PRO A 447 11.85 -23.43 18.93
CA PRO A 447 12.08 -24.73 19.54
C PRO A 447 11.00 -25.18 20.52
N ASP A 448 10.23 -24.28 21.11
CA ASP A 448 9.15 -24.60 22.05
C ASP A 448 7.95 -25.21 21.28
N ASP A 449 7.56 -24.61 20.15
CA ASP A 449 6.53 -25.17 19.26
C ASP A 449 6.96 -26.54 18.68
N ILE A 450 8.24 -26.69 18.30
CA ILE A 450 8.78 -27.98 17.81
C ILE A 450 8.73 -29.05 18.92
N ALA A 451 9.06 -28.66 20.16
CA ALA A 451 8.98 -29.53 21.33
C ALA A 451 7.54 -29.97 21.63
N GLU A 452 6.56 -29.08 21.45
CA GLU A 452 5.14 -29.39 21.58
C GLU A 452 4.69 -30.42 20.54
N LEU A 453 5.02 -30.21 19.26
CA LEU A 453 4.66 -31.11 18.15
C LEU A 453 5.22 -32.52 18.30
N LEU A 454 6.40 -32.67 18.91
CA LEU A 454 7.09 -33.95 19.10
C LEU A 454 6.92 -34.54 20.51
N HIS A 455 6.29 -33.81 21.43
CA HIS A 455 6.18 -34.16 22.85
C HIS A 455 7.53 -34.52 23.49
N ARG A 456 8.56 -33.72 23.22
CA ARG A 456 9.94 -33.92 23.68
C ARG A 456 10.50 -32.64 24.28
N PRO A 457 11.49 -32.72 25.19
CA PRO A 457 12.10 -31.52 25.77
C PRO A 457 12.91 -30.75 24.70
N VAL A 458 12.95 -29.42 24.85
CA VAL A 458 13.59 -28.51 23.88
C VAL A 458 15.08 -28.83 23.70
N GLU A 459 15.76 -29.26 24.76
CA GLU A 459 17.18 -29.61 24.72
C GLU A 459 17.46 -30.76 23.75
N ASP A 460 16.58 -31.76 23.71
CA ASP A 460 16.68 -32.90 22.79
C ASP A 460 16.42 -32.47 21.35
N ILE A 461 15.49 -31.53 21.14
CA ILE A 461 15.18 -30.96 19.82
C ILE A 461 16.37 -30.17 19.29
N VAL A 462 16.95 -29.30 20.12
CA VAL A 462 18.12 -28.49 19.76
C VAL A 462 19.33 -29.38 19.48
N ALA A 463 19.50 -30.46 20.25
CA ALA A 463 20.57 -31.43 20.02
C ALA A 463 20.38 -32.21 18.70
N GLU A 464 19.13 -32.61 18.38
CA GLU A 464 18.82 -33.32 17.13
C GLU A 464 18.99 -32.42 15.90
N LEU A 465 18.49 -31.19 15.95
CA LEU A 465 18.61 -30.22 14.86
C LEU A 465 20.06 -29.76 14.67
N GLY A 466 20.85 -29.71 15.74
CA GLY A 466 22.29 -29.49 15.69
C GLY A 466 22.68 -28.24 14.89
N GLY A 467 23.38 -28.44 13.78
CA GLY A 467 23.86 -27.36 12.90
C GLY A 467 22.81 -26.79 11.93
N ALA A 468 21.57 -27.29 11.95
CA ALA A 468 20.48 -26.75 11.12
C ALA A 468 19.92 -25.43 11.69
N ILE A 469 20.12 -25.18 12.98
CA ILE A 469 19.64 -23.98 13.67
C ILE A 469 20.73 -23.38 14.56
N PHE A 470 20.76 -22.06 14.69
CA PHE A 470 21.67 -21.32 15.56
C PHE A 470 20.88 -20.33 16.40
N ARG A 471 21.36 -20.09 17.63
CA ARG A 471 20.81 -19.07 18.52
C ARG A 471 21.66 -17.82 18.43
N ASP A 472 21.08 -16.68 18.09
CA ASP A 472 21.81 -15.42 17.97
C ASP A 472 22.20 -14.90 19.36
N PRO A 473 23.48 -14.56 19.62
CA PRO A 473 23.93 -14.02 20.90
C PRO A 473 23.46 -12.58 21.16
N SER A 474 23.00 -11.85 20.15
CA SER A 474 22.61 -10.44 20.30
C SER A 474 21.21 -10.26 20.88
N ASP A 475 20.25 -11.09 20.46
CA ASP A 475 18.85 -11.01 20.88
C ASP A 475 18.29 -12.33 21.43
N GLY A 476 19.06 -13.42 21.35
CA GLY A 476 18.67 -14.75 21.82
C GLY A 476 17.72 -15.52 20.89
N SER A 477 17.40 -14.98 19.71
CA SER A 477 16.49 -15.58 18.73
C SER A 477 17.08 -16.84 18.08
N TRP A 478 16.21 -17.76 17.67
CA TRP A 478 16.61 -18.93 16.89
C TRP A 478 16.45 -18.66 15.39
N GLN A 479 17.49 -18.99 14.64
CA GLN A 479 17.55 -18.81 13.19
C GLN A 479 17.96 -20.11 12.52
N THR A 480 17.51 -20.33 11.29
CA THR A 480 18.01 -21.41 10.45
C THR A 480 19.47 -21.15 10.04
N ALA A 481 20.20 -22.20 9.69
CA ALA A 481 21.61 -22.11 9.31
C ALA A 481 21.87 -21.15 8.14
N ASP A 482 21.01 -21.16 7.12
CA ASP A 482 21.06 -20.28 5.95
C ASP A 482 20.84 -18.81 6.31
N ALA A 483 19.93 -18.51 7.24
CA ALA A 483 19.71 -17.15 7.74
C ALA A 483 20.87 -16.67 8.63
N TYR A 484 21.33 -17.51 9.55
CA TYR A 484 22.38 -17.12 10.50
C TYR A 484 23.75 -16.97 9.82
N LEU A 485 24.10 -17.88 8.90
CA LEU A 485 25.41 -17.92 8.21
C LEU A 485 25.48 -17.06 6.94
N SER A 486 24.52 -16.16 6.74
CA SER A 486 24.50 -15.19 5.63
C SER A 486 24.50 -13.73 6.12
N GLY A 487 24.69 -12.79 5.20
CA GLY A 487 24.74 -11.35 5.50
C GLY A 487 26.09 -10.91 6.10
N PRO A 488 26.10 -10.00 7.10
CA PRO A 488 27.33 -9.45 7.67
C PRO A 488 28.05 -10.45 8.59
N VAL A 489 28.51 -11.58 8.04
CA VAL A 489 29.10 -12.72 8.78
C VAL A 489 30.38 -12.37 9.56
N ARG A 490 31.08 -11.28 9.20
CA ARG A 490 32.23 -10.76 9.95
C ARG A 490 31.81 -10.15 11.28
N ASP A 491 30.76 -9.34 11.28
CA ASP A 491 30.24 -8.72 12.50
C ASP A 491 29.52 -9.75 13.37
N LYS A 492 28.77 -10.68 12.74
CA LYS A 492 28.20 -11.84 13.45
C LYS A 492 29.27 -12.71 14.11
N LEU A 493 30.43 -12.93 13.46
CA LEU A 493 31.54 -13.68 14.07
C LEU A 493 32.07 -12.96 15.30
N ARG A 494 32.27 -11.63 15.22
CA ARG A 494 32.72 -10.83 16.37
C ARG A 494 31.71 -10.91 17.54
N GLY A 495 30.42 -10.85 17.24
CA GLY A 495 29.35 -11.03 18.24
C GLY A 495 29.33 -12.42 18.85
N ALA A 496 29.49 -13.46 18.04
CA ALA A 496 29.56 -14.85 18.49
C ALA A 496 30.78 -15.13 19.38
N GLU A 497 31.94 -14.55 19.08
CA GLU A 497 33.15 -14.68 19.92
C GLU A 497 32.98 -13.98 21.28
N ALA A 498 32.34 -12.80 21.30
CA ALA A 498 31.99 -12.11 22.54
C ALA A 498 30.96 -12.90 23.36
N GLY A 499 29.94 -13.47 22.71
CA GLY A 499 28.94 -14.33 23.34
C GLY A 499 29.54 -15.62 23.90
N ALA A 500 30.43 -16.28 23.15
CA ALA A 500 31.12 -17.49 23.57
C ALA A 500 32.05 -17.28 24.78
N ALA A 501 32.56 -16.05 24.98
CA ALA A 501 33.33 -15.70 26.17
C ALA A 501 32.48 -15.67 27.45
N LEU A 502 31.15 -15.49 27.32
CA LEU A 502 30.21 -15.45 28.44
C LEU A 502 29.48 -16.79 28.62
N ASP A 503 29.08 -17.44 27.53
CA ASP A 503 28.36 -18.70 27.51
C ASP A 503 28.94 -19.66 26.45
N PRO A 504 29.50 -20.82 26.87
CA PRO A 504 30.06 -21.82 25.96
C PRO A 504 29.09 -22.35 24.90
N VAL A 505 27.77 -22.21 25.07
CA VAL A 505 26.77 -22.63 24.08
C VAL A 505 26.99 -21.97 22.72
N TYR A 506 27.59 -20.77 22.67
CA TYR A 506 27.87 -20.06 21.42
C TYR A 506 29.17 -20.48 20.72
N GLU A 507 29.97 -21.40 21.26
CA GLU A 507 31.18 -21.90 20.58
C GLU A 507 30.85 -22.54 19.23
N ARG A 508 29.70 -23.21 19.12
CA ARG A 508 29.21 -23.77 17.85
C ARG A 508 28.97 -22.68 16.79
N ASN A 509 28.49 -21.50 17.19
CA ASN A 509 28.24 -20.38 16.30
C ASN A 509 29.57 -19.85 15.75
N VAL A 510 30.59 -19.73 16.61
CA VAL A 510 31.94 -19.29 16.24
C VAL A 510 32.56 -20.24 15.21
N ALA A 511 32.46 -21.55 15.46
CA ALA A 511 32.99 -22.56 14.54
C ALA A 511 32.32 -22.47 13.15
N ALA A 512 30.99 -22.36 13.11
CA ALA A 512 30.24 -22.26 11.86
C ALA A 512 30.54 -20.94 11.12
N LEU A 513 30.58 -19.81 11.82
CA LEU A 513 30.86 -18.49 11.22
C LEU A 513 32.31 -18.39 10.71
N LYS A 514 33.29 -19.03 11.36
CA LYS A 514 34.67 -19.10 10.87
C LYS A 514 34.78 -19.84 9.54
N ALA A 515 33.95 -20.87 9.33
CA ALA A 515 33.96 -21.66 8.10
C ALA A 515 33.39 -20.90 6.88
N VAL A 516 32.53 -19.90 7.10
CA VAL A 516 31.84 -19.16 6.02
C VAL A 516 32.40 -17.75 5.79
N GLN A 517 33.61 -17.45 6.26
CA GLN A 517 34.19 -16.12 6.07
C GLN A 517 34.51 -15.87 4.59
N PRO A 518 34.03 -14.75 4.01
CA PRO A 518 34.37 -14.39 2.65
C PRO A 518 35.86 -14.05 2.57
N ALA A 519 36.50 -14.48 1.49
CA ALA A 519 37.88 -14.15 1.20
C ALA A 519 38.07 -12.62 1.13
N ASP A 520 39.20 -12.14 1.65
CA ASP A 520 39.56 -10.73 1.50
C ASP A 520 39.76 -10.39 0.02
N LEU A 521 39.14 -9.30 -0.43
CA LEU A 521 39.36 -8.76 -1.76
C LEU A 521 40.72 -8.07 -1.80
N ARG A 522 41.52 -8.37 -2.82
CA ARG A 522 42.77 -7.62 -3.05
C ARG A 522 42.41 -6.27 -3.68
N PRO A 523 43.28 -5.25 -3.58
CA PRO A 523 43.06 -3.98 -4.26
C PRO A 523 42.79 -4.12 -5.77
N SER A 524 43.39 -5.11 -6.43
CA SER A 524 43.16 -5.42 -7.85
C SER A 524 41.76 -5.93 -8.17
N ASP A 525 41.05 -6.48 -7.18
CA ASP A 525 39.72 -7.06 -7.34
C ASP A 525 38.62 -5.98 -7.12
N ILE A 526 39.01 -4.76 -6.74
CA ILE A 526 38.11 -3.61 -6.53
C ILE A 526 38.11 -2.74 -7.80
N THR A 527 37.04 -2.81 -8.58
CA THR A 527 36.90 -1.96 -9.77
C THR A 527 36.28 -0.61 -9.41
N ALA A 528 37.03 0.48 -9.57
CA ALA A 528 36.50 1.84 -9.49
C ALA A 528 35.65 2.14 -10.73
N ARG A 529 34.32 2.01 -10.60
CA ARG A 529 33.37 2.31 -11.69
C ARG A 529 32.88 3.75 -11.56
N LEU A 530 32.75 4.45 -12.68
CA LEU A 530 31.98 5.70 -12.76
C LEU A 530 30.57 5.46 -12.20
N GLY A 531 30.17 6.25 -11.19
CA GLY A 531 28.89 6.12 -10.48
C GLY A 531 28.96 5.32 -9.18
N ALA A 532 30.12 4.77 -8.81
CA ALA A 532 30.30 4.14 -7.52
C ALA A 532 30.14 5.17 -6.39
N PRO A 533 29.27 4.92 -5.39
CA PRO A 533 28.89 5.92 -4.39
C PRO A 533 30.04 6.33 -3.46
N TRP A 534 31.10 5.52 -3.38
CA TRP A 534 32.30 5.78 -2.57
C TRP A 534 33.34 6.64 -3.28
N ILE A 535 33.17 6.93 -4.58
CA ILE A 535 34.09 7.82 -5.32
C ILE A 535 33.66 9.27 -5.09
N PRO A 536 34.54 10.15 -4.59
CA PRO A 536 34.24 11.57 -4.44
C PRO A 536 33.91 12.26 -5.78
N ALA A 537 32.93 13.17 -5.76
CA ALA A 537 32.56 13.95 -6.96
C ALA A 537 33.74 14.78 -7.52
N VAL A 538 34.66 15.20 -6.66
CA VAL A 538 35.87 15.96 -7.04
C VAL A 538 36.78 15.18 -7.99
N ASP A 539 36.87 13.86 -7.84
CA ASP A 539 37.71 13.01 -8.70
C ASP A 539 37.10 12.88 -10.10
N VAL A 540 35.76 12.82 -10.17
CA VAL A 540 35.05 12.81 -11.46
C VAL A 540 35.19 14.16 -12.16
N VAL A 541 35.12 15.28 -11.43
CA VAL A 541 35.37 16.62 -11.99
C VAL A 541 36.80 16.74 -12.52
N ALA A 542 37.79 16.26 -11.76
CA ALA A 542 39.19 16.25 -12.18
C ALA A 542 39.44 15.39 -13.43
N PHE A 543 38.77 14.23 -13.52
CA PHE A 543 38.78 13.39 -14.71
C PHE A 543 38.25 14.13 -15.94
N VAL A 544 37.10 14.80 -15.84
CA VAL A 544 36.52 15.54 -16.97
C VAL A 544 37.40 16.72 -17.39
N ALA A 545 37.98 17.44 -16.43
CA ALA A 545 38.91 18.53 -16.71
C ALA A 545 40.14 18.02 -17.48
N LYS A 546 40.72 16.90 -17.05
CA LYS A 546 41.91 16.29 -17.70
C LYS A 546 41.61 15.74 -19.09
N THR A 547 40.47 15.09 -19.26
CA THR A 547 40.18 14.25 -20.44
C THR A 547 39.42 15.01 -21.52
N MET A 548 38.54 15.93 -21.12
CA MET A 548 37.66 16.69 -22.01
C MET A 548 37.97 18.19 -22.02
N GLY A 549 38.89 18.68 -21.18
CA GLY A 549 39.31 20.08 -21.15
C GLY A 549 38.23 21.05 -20.67
N ALA A 550 37.28 20.58 -19.85
CA ALA A 550 36.09 21.32 -19.46
C ALA A 550 35.88 21.31 -17.93
N GLU A 551 35.56 22.47 -17.35
CA GLU A 551 35.23 22.61 -15.93
C GLU A 551 33.74 22.42 -15.66
N ILE A 552 33.35 21.27 -15.10
CA ILE A 552 31.94 20.93 -14.84
C ILE A 552 31.61 20.99 -13.35
N ARG A 553 30.31 21.01 -13.01
CA ARG A 553 29.84 20.79 -11.64
C ARG A 553 29.08 19.47 -11.53
N ILE A 554 29.34 18.74 -10.47
CA ILE A 554 28.68 17.48 -10.15
C ILE A 554 28.16 17.57 -8.71
N HIS A 555 26.88 17.26 -8.53
CA HIS A 555 26.25 17.11 -7.23
C HIS A 555 25.90 15.64 -7.02
N HIS A 556 26.37 15.05 -5.92
CA HIS A 556 26.03 13.69 -5.51
C HIS A 556 25.14 13.76 -4.28
N MET A 557 24.00 13.07 -4.31
CA MET A 557 23.11 12.89 -3.15
C MET A 557 23.25 11.44 -2.66
N PRO A 558 24.05 11.19 -1.61
CA PRO A 558 24.36 9.83 -1.16
C PRO A 558 23.12 9.00 -0.79
N GLU A 559 22.09 9.64 -0.23
CA GLU A 559 20.86 8.99 0.26
C GLU A 559 20.02 8.39 -0.88
N LEU A 560 20.10 9.01 -2.07
CA LEU A 560 19.37 8.57 -3.27
C LEU A 560 20.29 7.85 -4.26
N ALA A 561 21.59 7.74 -3.95
CA ALA A 561 22.64 7.29 -4.86
C ALA A 561 22.54 7.94 -6.26
N CYS A 562 22.12 9.20 -6.31
CA CYS A 562 21.86 9.91 -7.56
C CYS A 562 22.88 11.02 -7.79
N TRP A 563 23.21 11.21 -9.06
CA TRP A 563 24.23 12.14 -9.53
C TRP A 563 23.61 13.14 -10.49
N THR A 564 23.77 14.43 -10.20
CA THR A 564 23.39 15.52 -11.11
C THR A 564 24.64 16.10 -11.75
N VAL A 565 24.68 16.12 -13.07
CA VAL A 565 25.81 16.60 -13.87
C VAL A 565 25.44 17.90 -14.57
N GLU A 566 26.09 19.00 -14.21
CA GLU A 566 26.00 20.27 -14.91
C GLU A 566 27.19 20.41 -15.87
N ALA A 567 26.99 19.99 -17.12
CA ALA A 567 28.04 19.96 -18.13
C ALA A 567 27.58 20.45 -19.52
N HIS A 568 26.66 21.43 -19.54
CA HIS A 568 26.05 21.95 -20.77
C HIS A 568 27.08 22.46 -21.79
N GLN A 569 28.20 23.02 -21.30
CA GLN A 569 29.31 23.50 -22.13
C GLN A 569 29.93 22.41 -23.03
N LEU A 570 29.87 21.12 -22.63
CA LEU A 570 30.37 20.03 -23.47
C LEU A 570 29.55 19.87 -24.75
N GLY A 571 28.29 20.33 -24.76
CA GLY A 571 27.44 20.34 -25.96
C GLY A 571 27.86 21.37 -27.02
N TYR A 572 28.76 22.30 -26.68
CA TYR A 572 29.31 23.29 -27.62
C TYR A 572 30.79 23.06 -27.95
N SER A 573 31.37 21.96 -27.44
CA SER A 573 32.77 21.61 -27.64
C SER A 573 32.92 20.46 -28.64
N ALA A 574 33.88 20.56 -29.56
CA ALA A 574 34.16 19.47 -30.51
C ALA A 574 34.55 18.16 -29.80
N ALA A 575 35.26 18.28 -28.66
CA ALA A 575 35.59 17.14 -27.81
C ALA A 575 34.31 16.46 -27.25
N GLY A 576 33.33 17.26 -26.82
CA GLY A 576 32.09 16.76 -26.21
C GLY A 576 31.03 16.26 -27.19
N THR A 577 31.02 16.71 -28.45
CA THR A 577 30.03 16.27 -29.47
C THR A 577 30.58 15.26 -30.47
N SER A 578 31.90 15.08 -30.57
CA SER A 578 32.51 14.14 -31.52
C SER A 578 33.44 13.12 -30.86
N GLU A 579 34.38 13.56 -30.01
CA GLU A 579 35.40 12.66 -29.47
C GLU A 579 34.85 11.78 -28.33
N TRP A 580 34.12 12.40 -27.41
CA TRP A 580 33.56 11.81 -26.17
C TRP A 580 32.04 11.75 -26.17
N GLY A 581 31.37 12.23 -27.22
CA GLY A 581 29.92 12.16 -27.38
C GLY A 581 29.51 12.11 -28.84
N THR A 582 28.22 12.32 -29.09
CA THR A 582 27.64 12.45 -30.43
C THR A 582 26.86 13.77 -30.55
N ASP A 583 26.55 14.20 -31.77
CA ASP A 583 25.77 15.43 -32.00
C ASP A 583 24.38 15.39 -31.32
N ARG A 584 23.78 14.20 -31.21
CA ARG A 584 22.46 14.01 -30.60
C ARG A 584 22.52 13.68 -29.11
N ARG A 585 23.69 13.32 -28.57
CA ARG A 585 23.91 13.05 -27.15
C ARG A 585 25.35 13.37 -26.76
N HIS A 586 25.56 14.59 -26.27
CA HIS A 586 26.90 15.10 -25.96
C HIS A 586 27.49 14.43 -24.70
N ALA A 587 28.80 14.56 -24.52
CA ALA A 587 29.57 13.89 -23.47
C ALA A 587 29.05 14.13 -22.05
N GLY A 588 28.50 15.32 -21.75
CA GLY A 588 27.89 15.64 -20.46
C GLY A 588 26.64 14.78 -20.14
N GLN A 589 25.81 14.51 -21.14
CA GLN A 589 24.66 13.60 -21.00
C GLN A 589 25.13 12.15 -20.81
N LEU A 590 26.15 11.73 -21.57
CA LEU A 590 26.73 10.39 -21.42
C LEU A 590 27.43 10.21 -20.06
N LEU A 591 28.01 11.27 -19.50
CA LEU A 591 28.58 11.24 -18.15
C LEU A 591 27.48 11.08 -17.08
N SER A 592 26.35 11.80 -17.25
CA SER A 592 25.17 11.61 -16.41
C SER A 592 24.62 10.19 -16.51
N ASP A 593 24.59 9.63 -17.73
CA ASP A 593 24.19 8.25 -17.97
C ASP A 593 25.14 7.26 -17.27
N ALA A 594 26.46 7.50 -17.35
CA ALA A 594 27.48 6.68 -16.69
C ALA A 594 27.33 6.68 -15.17
N LEU A 595 27.18 7.87 -14.56
CA LEU A 595 27.08 8.03 -13.11
C LEU A 595 25.79 7.43 -12.54
N ASN A 596 24.68 7.48 -13.28
CA ASN A 596 23.38 6.94 -12.87
C ASN A 596 23.08 5.56 -13.48
N SER A 597 24.09 4.82 -13.94
CA SER A 597 23.96 3.47 -14.53
C SER A 597 22.89 3.34 -15.63
N SER A 598 22.64 4.43 -16.36
CA SER A 598 21.66 4.50 -17.43
C SER A 598 22.29 4.19 -18.79
N VAL A 599 21.51 3.61 -19.70
CA VAL A 599 21.94 3.31 -21.07
C VAL A 599 21.34 4.37 -22.00
N PRO A 600 22.15 5.04 -22.85
CA PRO A 600 21.64 6.04 -23.76
C PRO A 600 20.69 5.40 -24.78
N GLN A 601 19.56 6.06 -25.02
CA GLN A 601 18.57 5.71 -26.04
C GLN A 601 18.20 6.99 -26.79
N ILE A 602 18.30 6.96 -28.12
CA ILE A 602 17.99 8.09 -28.99
C ILE A 602 16.78 7.70 -29.85
N PHE A 603 15.78 8.58 -29.91
CA PHE A 603 14.54 8.35 -30.62
C PHE A 603 14.35 9.39 -31.73
N ASP A 604 13.86 8.92 -32.87
CA ASP A 604 13.34 9.75 -33.96
C ASP A 604 11.83 9.92 -33.82
N ILE A 605 11.36 11.14 -34.07
CA ILE A 605 9.93 11.44 -34.10
C ILE A 605 9.49 11.31 -35.56
N VAL A 606 8.69 10.29 -35.83
CA VAL A 606 8.04 10.10 -37.14
C VAL A 606 6.61 10.62 -37.02
N ARG A 607 6.28 11.63 -37.82
CA ARG A 607 4.90 12.16 -37.94
C ARG A 607 4.14 11.36 -38.98
N ASP A 608 3.00 10.82 -38.60
CA ASP A 608 2.04 10.17 -39.49
C ASP A 608 0.68 10.87 -39.32
N GLY A 609 0.41 11.84 -40.19
CA GLY A 609 -0.74 12.74 -40.05
C GLY A 609 -0.69 13.60 -38.77
N ASP A 610 -1.75 13.52 -37.97
CA ASP A 610 -1.86 14.19 -36.65
C ASP A 610 -1.22 13.40 -35.50
N SER A 611 -0.62 12.23 -35.77
CA SER A 611 -0.01 11.38 -34.75
C SER A 611 1.53 11.43 -34.81
N GLU A 612 2.16 11.59 -33.64
CA GLU A 612 3.62 11.50 -33.48
C GLU A 612 3.99 10.17 -32.84
N ARG A 613 4.82 9.37 -33.52
CA ARG A 613 5.40 8.13 -32.97
C ARG A 613 6.90 8.27 -32.76
N ARG A 614 7.38 7.83 -31.60
CA ARG A 614 8.82 7.78 -31.27
C ARG A 614 9.38 6.42 -31.68
N VAL A 615 10.31 6.41 -32.62
CA VAL A 615 10.99 5.20 -33.10
C VAL A 615 12.44 5.25 -32.62
N LEU A 616 12.95 4.14 -32.06
CA LEU A 616 14.34 4.08 -31.60
C LEU A 616 15.31 4.18 -32.79
N ASN A 617 16.22 5.14 -32.77
CA ASN A 617 17.28 5.26 -33.74
C ASN A 617 18.44 4.34 -33.31
N VAL A 618 18.52 3.16 -33.93
CA VAL A 618 19.52 2.14 -33.57
C VAL A 618 20.95 2.62 -33.82
N VAL A 619 21.19 3.34 -34.92
CA VAL A 619 22.53 3.77 -35.33
C VAL A 619 23.10 4.79 -34.33
N ASP A 620 22.35 5.85 -34.05
CA ASP A 620 22.80 6.89 -33.11
C ASP A 620 22.89 6.35 -31.68
N THR A 621 21.99 5.43 -31.31
CA THR A 621 22.01 4.76 -29.99
C THR A 621 23.26 3.91 -29.81
N GLU A 622 23.64 3.11 -30.82
CA GLU A 622 24.88 2.32 -30.76
C GLU A 622 26.13 3.21 -30.74
N ALA A 623 26.16 4.29 -31.53
CA ALA A 623 27.26 5.26 -31.48
C ALA A 623 27.39 5.91 -30.08
N ALA A 624 26.27 6.29 -29.45
CA ALA A 624 26.27 6.83 -28.10
C ALA A 624 26.75 5.81 -27.05
N LYS A 625 26.39 4.52 -27.19
CA LYS A 625 26.88 3.44 -26.32
C LYS A 625 28.38 3.23 -26.47
N GLU A 626 28.91 3.29 -27.68
CA GLU A 626 30.35 3.17 -27.94
C GLU A 626 31.12 4.30 -27.23
N LYS A 627 30.64 5.55 -27.34
CA LYS A 627 31.22 6.71 -26.64
C LYS A 627 31.12 6.57 -25.12
N LEU A 628 29.99 6.11 -24.60
CA LEU A 628 29.83 5.83 -23.17
C LEU A 628 30.83 4.77 -22.68
N SER A 629 31.04 3.70 -23.46
CA SER A 629 32.03 2.66 -23.13
C SER A 629 33.46 3.22 -23.11
N LYS A 630 33.79 4.08 -24.08
CA LYS A 630 35.07 4.80 -24.13
C LYS A 630 35.29 5.66 -22.88
N ILE A 631 34.29 6.42 -22.42
CA ILE A 631 34.37 7.22 -21.17
C ILE A 631 34.63 6.31 -19.97
N LYS A 632 33.87 5.21 -19.83
CA LYS A 632 34.02 4.27 -18.72
C LYS A 632 35.42 3.64 -18.68
N THR A 633 35.94 3.27 -19.84
CA THR A 633 37.27 2.64 -19.96
C THR A 633 38.37 3.63 -19.60
N ALA A 634 38.28 4.88 -20.08
CA ALA A 634 39.25 5.93 -19.80
C ALA A 634 39.29 6.35 -18.32
N PHE A 635 38.18 6.19 -17.59
CA PHE A 635 38.14 6.43 -16.14
C PHE A 635 38.77 5.29 -15.32
N GLN A 636 38.68 4.06 -15.84
CA GLN A 636 39.23 2.87 -15.18
C GLN A 636 40.74 2.69 -15.39
N SER A 637 41.30 3.31 -16.44
CA SER A 637 42.74 3.34 -16.76
C SER A 637 43.46 4.47 -16.04
#